data_AF-A0A2E0SGW1-F1
#
_entry.id   AF-A0A2E0SGW1-F1
#
_cell.length_a   1.000
_cell.length_b   1.000
_cell.length_c   1.000
_cell.angle_alpha   90.00
_cell.angle_beta   90.00
_cell.angle_gamma   90.00
#
_symmetry.space_group_name_H-M   'P 1'
#
loop_
_entity.id
_entity.type
_entity.pdbx_description
1 polymer ?
#
loop_
_entity_poly.entity_id
_entity_poly.type
_entity_poly.pdbx_seq_one_letter_code
_entity_poly.pdbx_strand_id
1 'polypeptide(L)'
;MAFIQTFAMAVRALFPRPSKQFRSTVRRQTQRPTLCQGGLEKLEDRQMLSGTSAIATVGGDVLFEQNFEDNADGLTLHHPSTTSIVDQFNNAEQANNQYLQFDNSVDLGFSIATIDLVEPLPERFDLGAEFHSKQAPRSWNDAFLIFDYQSPTDFKYAGTFVGHNKWVIGQYDGNQLGRRFASIDWDDEGRTVQVNRDYLMHLEIDGSAVQLFVDGEAIVGYDFGDDVTGGDLGVASYNAKTWFDNVTVRTPASPDFPHFEGFDSGELTSFSTQSPEKVSVLTDDSEGYLQINSTIGGGLGTATLTTDSMLPANLDIATEITSIYEAGKWHDGFVVFDYVSDSDFKYAGMFTGQNQWVIGHFEGNWGNRLFQVDWDDTGRTIDLFTPYVIHLDINDSSVSMKVDSELIGTVDFGESLNDGKTGLASYNAKTRFNWFEVDDVITIGGYEHIPYTEDFESGTTGLLEYQGTTTGSVITSGGSKVLKFDKNSGPDREIAILPDSYPLPHHFNVGVDVVFETGSGLSADGYIVFDYVDDQNFKYAGVTEAQLWTIGKVVDGVNSTVANKSFASIGRFLATNQNYRFHLAVEGNTAEISLNGESILSANFGAKAYGGSVGLMVRTGSTLFDNFELDETVDNPVDFSPDYIEDFRSVAGGQFEYFNEAQWDKRRTQGDYSDTFDGTETGDLGVLTLPTPYQLPENFYVRTTLELLSPSGLESTDRDYNGFIIFDYVNENDFKYAGILQNENKWVIGHYQGDFASPLAETTDFVDLDEQIQFDIRVYGSTVHLYVDFAPVLTAEFGSLVNTGDVGLGAKFAETSFYEFYLDEIDAPAPAPLADSVFSDSVDDIVS
;
A
#
# COMPACT_ATOMS: atom_id res chain seq x y z
N MET A 1 14.56 -68.57 -32.16
CA MET A 1 13.13 -68.91 -31.98
C MET A 1 12.33 -67.62 -32.11
N ALA A 2 11.41 -67.59 -33.09
CA ALA A 2 10.31 -66.65 -33.40
C ALA A 2 10.47 -65.12 -33.20
N PHE A 3 10.03 -64.23 -34.11
CA PHE A 3 9.72 -64.26 -35.55
C PHE A 3 9.45 -62.78 -35.93
N ILE A 4 10.02 -62.33 -37.05
CA ILE A 4 9.75 -61.07 -37.75
C ILE A 4 8.48 -61.21 -38.60
N GLN A 5 7.65 -60.16 -38.75
CA GLN A 5 6.90 -59.85 -40.00
C GLN A 5 6.31 -58.43 -39.91
N THR A 6 6.74 -57.44 -40.71
CA THR A 6 6.38 -57.10 -42.12
C THR A 6 5.11 -56.24 -42.24
N PHE A 7 5.21 -55.04 -42.82
CA PHE A 7 4.51 -54.65 -44.06
C PHE A 7 5.00 -53.30 -44.61
N ALA A 8 5.23 -53.27 -45.92
CA ALA A 8 5.61 -52.11 -46.73
C ALA A 8 4.72 -52.06 -48.00
N MET A 9 4.75 -50.90 -48.69
CA MET A 9 4.24 -50.59 -50.04
C MET A 9 2.75 -50.21 -50.16
N ALA A 10 2.32 -49.23 -50.96
CA ALA A 10 2.90 -48.34 -51.99
C ALA A 10 1.91 -47.14 -52.24
N VAL A 11 2.08 -46.09 -53.08
CA VAL A 11 2.57 -45.93 -54.47
C VAL A 11 2.80 -44.43 -54.76
N ARG A 12 3.83 -44.14 -55.58
CA ARG A 12 4.22 -42.86 -56.21
C ARG A 12 3.17 -42.24 -57.15
N ALA A 13 3.16 -40.91 -57.26
CA ALA A 13 3.44 -40.10 -58.48
C ALA A 13 2.96 -38.66 -58.21
N LEU A 14 3.74 -37.60 -58.44
CA LEU A 14 3.94 -36.97 -59.75
C LEU A 14 4.98 -35.84 -59.59
N PHE A 15 6.00 -35.83 -60.44
CA PHE A 15 6.76 -34.60 -60.76
C PHE A 15 6.31 -34.11 -62.14
N PRO A 16 6.38 -32.80 -62.39
CA PRO A 16 7.12 -32.32 -63.54
C PRO A 16 8.19 -31.27 -63.14
N ARG A 17 9.32 -31.35 -63.85
CA ARG A 17 10.48 -30.43 -63.82
C ARG A 17 10.26 -29.21 -64.78
N PRO A 18 11.30 -28.44 -65.20
CA PRO A 18 11.82 -27.20 -64.59
C PRO A 18 11.98 -26.03 -65.60
N SER A 19 12.33 -24.80 -65.18
CA SER A 19 13.14 -23.91 -66.06
C SER A 19 13.74 -22.65 -65.39
N LYS A 20 15.08 -22.59 -65.44
CA LYS A 20 16.00 -21.48 -65.81
C LYS A 20 15.87 -20.12 -65.08
N GLN A 21 16.83 -19.80 -64.20
CA GLN A 21 18.09 -19.05 -64.46
C GLN A 21 17.92 -17.55 -64.78
N PHE A 22 18.36 -16.68 -63.85
CA PHE A 22 19.22 -15.54 -64.18
C PHE A 22 20.20 -15.24 -63.02
N ARG A 23 21.42 -14.85 -63.42
CA ARG A 23 22.62 -14.63 -62.61
C ARG A 23 22.64 -13.24 -61.96
N SER A 24 23.29 -13.12 -60.80
CA SER A 24 24.33 -12.10 -60.60
C SER A 24 25.35 -12.52 -59.54
N THR A 25 26.61 -12.40 -59.91
CA THR A 25 27.82 -12.77 -59.18
C THR A 25 28.23 -11.66 -58.21
N VAL A 26 28.45 -11.97 -56.93
CA VAL A 26 29.46 -11.29 -56.11
C VAL A 26 30.11 -12.32 -55.17
N ARG A 27 31.43 -12.51 -55.31
CA ARG A 27 32.28 -13.23 -54.35
C ARG A 27 32.21 -12.53 -52.99
N ARG A 28 31.83 -13.24 -51.93
CA ARG A 28 32.24 -12.87 -50.56
C ARG A 28 33.24 -13.90 -50.07
N GLN A 29 34.44 -13.40 -49.77
CA GLN A 29 35.46 -14.09 -48.99
C GLN A 29 34.82 -14.59 -47.70
N THR A 30 35.03 -15.86 -47.39
CA THR A 30 35.00 -16.37 -46.02
C THR A 30 36.15 -15.72 -45.25
N GLN A 31 35.91 -14.50 -44.76
CA GLN A 31 36.57 -14.01 -43.56
C GLN A 31 35.72 -14.47 -42.39
N ARG A 32 36.32 -15.31 -41.54
CA ARG A 32 35.85 -15.50 -40.17
C ARG A 32 35.69 -14.12 -39.54
N PRO A 33 34.53 -13.74 -39.00
CA PRO A 33 34.50 -12.68 -38.01
C PRO A 33 35.23 -13.23 -36.79
N THR A 34 36.39 -12.65 -36.52
CA THR A 34 37.00 -12.58 -35.19
C THR A 34 35.87 -12.26 -34.20
N LEU A 35 35.52 -13.22 -33.35
CA LEU A 35 34.78 -12.94 -32.12
C LEU A 35 35.56 -11.85 -31.40
N CYS A 36 34.89 -10.73 -31.15
CA CYS A 36 35.40 -9.65 -30.33
C CYS A 36 35.82 -10.25 -28.99
N GLN A 37 37.14 -10.37 -28.78
CA GLN A 37 37.74 -10.15 -27.49
C GLN A 37 37.32 -8.74 -27.05
N GLY A 38 36.37 -8.68 -26.13
CA GLY A 38 35.84 -7.44 -25.58
C GLY A 38 34.89 -7.81 -24.46
N GLY A 39 35.46 -8.17 -23.31
CA GLY A 39 34.70 -8.60 -22.14
C GLY A 39 35.49 -9.41 -21.10
N LEU A 40 36.82 -9.53 -21.23
CA LEU A 40 37.66 -10.33 -20.33
C LEU A 40 38.96 -9.60 -19.92
N GLU A 41 38.96 -8.28 -19.93
CA GLU A 41 40.05 -7.45 -19.38
C GLU A 41 39.45 -6.35 -18.52
N LYS A 42 39.18 -6.69 -17.25
CA LYS A 42 39.25 -5.83 -16.05
C LYS A 42 38.83 -6.64 -14.82
N LEU A 43 39.68 -7.59 -14.45
CA LEU A 43 39.71 -8.18 -13.09
C LEU A 43 41.11 -8.02 -12.47
N GLU A 44 41.90 -7.06 -12.98
CA GLU A 44 43.27 -6.80 -12.51
C GLU A 44 43.37 -5.72 -11.42
N ASP A 45 42.24 -5.17 -10.94
CA ASP A 45 42.20 -4.29 -9.77
C ASP A 45 41.54 -4.98 -8.56
N ARG A 46 41.91 -6.25 -8.28
CA ARG A 46 41.83 -6.75 -6.89
C ARG A 46 43.09 -6.31 -6.16
N GLN A 47 43.16 -5.00 -5.91
CA GLN A 47 44.02 -4.48 -4.86
C GLN A 47 43.58 -5.13 -3.54
N MET A 48 44.45 -5.94 -2.95
CA MET A 48 44.77 -5.84 -1.52
C MET A 48 43.56 -5.65 -0.59
N LEU A 49 42.76 -6.70 -0.39
CA LEU A 49 41.79 -6.77 0.72
C LEU A 49 42.48 -7.27 2.00
N SER A 50 43.56 -6.60 2.39
CA SER A 50 44.07 -6.66 3.76
C SER A 50 43.40 -5.52 4.53
N GLY A 51 42.30 -5.83 5.21
CA GLY A 51 41.59 -4.89 6.05
C GLY A 51 40.09 -5.06 5.91
N THR A 52 39.49 -5.74 6.89
CA THR A 52 38.06 -5.63 7.26
C THR A 52 37.15 -5.37 6.07
N SER A 53 37.00 -6.35 5.18
CA SER A 53 35.76 -6.46 4.43
C SER A 53 35.06 -7.64 5.03
N ALA A 54 34.14 -7.32 5.93
CA ALA A 54 33.04 -8.22 6.23
C ALA A 54 32.53 -8.78 4.90
N ILE A 55 32.30 -10.09 4.86
CA ILE A 55 31.19 -10.66 4.08
C ILE A 55 30.07 -9.62 4.14
N ALA A 56 29.59 -9.19 2.96
CA ALA A 56 28.57 -8.16 2.81
C ALA A 56 27.59 -8.23 3.99
N THR A 57 27.39 -7.11 4.68
CA THR A 57 26.55 -7.00 5.86
C THR A 57 25.08 -7.23 5.47
N VAL A 58 24.75 -8.47 5.16
CA VAL A 58 23.38 -8.99 5.15
C VAL A 58 23.08 -9.27 6.62
N GLY A 59 21.95 -8.77 7.11
CA GLY A 59 21.53 -8.96 8.48
C GLY A 59 21.63 -10.43 8.90
N GLY A 60 22.01 -10.68 10.14
CA GLY A 60 22.20 -12.03 10.66
C GLY A 60 23.11 -12.04 11.88
N ASP A 61 22.80 -12.87 12.88
CA ASP A 61 23.67 -13.00 14.05
C ASP A 61 24.89 -13.86 13.71
N VAL A 62 26.08 -13.30 13.93
CA VAL A 62 27.35 -14.00 13.77
C VAL A 62 27.55 -14.92 14.97
N LEU A 63 27.47 -16.23 14.74
CA LEU A 63 27.71 -17.25 15.76
C LEU A 63 29.21 -17.54 15.92
N PHE A 64 29.97 -17.46 14.83
CA PHE A 64 31.42 -17.68 14.83
C PHE A 64 32.09 -17.00 13.63
N GLU A 65 33.29 -16.45 13.83
CA GLU A 65 34.15 -15.95 12.75
C GLU A 65 35.62 -16.13 13.15
N GLN A 66 36.43 -16.67 12.23
CA GLN A 66 37.87 -16.85 12.41
C GLN A 66 38.60 -16.61 11.08
N ASN A 67 39.52 -15.64 11.09
CA ASN A 67 40.35 -15.22 9.96
C ASN A 67 41.85 -15.51 10.17
N PHE A 68 42.20 -16.17 11.28
CA PHE A 68 43.54 -16.70 11.59
C PHE A 68 44.68 -15.69 11.75
N GLU A 69 44.42 -14.39 11.69
CA GLU A 69 45.44 -13.32 11.76
C GLU A 69 46.21 -13.24 13.09
N ASP A 70 45.64 -13.81 14.15
CA ASP A 70 46.26 -13.86 15.48
C ASP A 70 46.58 -15.29 15.94
N ASN A 71 45.61 -16.21 15.83
CA ASN A 71 45.70 -17.60 16.28
C ASN A 71 44.58 -18.49 15.70
N ALA A 72 44.43 -19.70 16.24
CA ALA A 72 43.36 -20.64 15.90
C ALA A 72 42.34 -20.81 17.06
N ASP A 73 42.18 -19.78 17.91
CA ASP A 73 41.26 -19.85 19.04
C ASP A 73 39.82 -20.05 18.57
N GLY A 74 39.02 -20.72 19.40
CA GLY A 74 37.66 -21.13 19.05
C GLY A 74 37.58 -22.32 18.09
N LEU A 75 38.72 -22.95 17.77
CA LEU A 75 38.75 -24.24 17.07
C LEU A 75 39.38 -25.35 17.93
N THR A 76 38.73 -26.51 17.96
CA THR A 76 39.32 -27.77 18.41
C THR A 76 40.07 -28.44 17.25
N LEU A 77 41.40 -28.49 17.35
CA LEU A 77 42.27 -29.15 16.36
C LEU A 77 42.41 -30.65 16.66
N HIS A 78 41.79 -31.50 15.84
CA HIS A 78 41.83 -32.96 16.04
C HIS A 78 43.16 -33.59 15.59
N HIS A 79 43.93 -32.90 14.74
CA HIS A 79 45.19 -33.40 14.16
C HIS A 79 46.32 -32.35 14.20
N PRO A 80 46.76 -31.90 15.39
CA PRO A 80 47.70 -30.79 15.53
C PRO A 80 49.09 -31.05 14.92
N SER A 81 49.45 -32.31 14.66
CA SER A 81 50.72 -32.65 13.98
C SER A 81 50.75 -32.29 12.50
N THR A 82 49.57 -32.13 11.88
CA THR A 82 49.38 -31.77 10.46
C THR A 82 48.78 -30.38 10.28
N THR A 83 48.57 -29.64 11.38
CA THR A 83 47.89 -28.35 11.37
C THR A 83 48.85 -27.25 11.83
N SER A 84 48.87 -26.13 11.12
CA SER A 84 49.70 -24.97 11.45
C SER A 84 49.09 -23.69 10.91
N ILE A 85 49.29 -22.56 11.60
CA ILE A 85 49.06 -21.24 11.02
C ILE A 85 50.26 -20.85 10.15
N VAL A 86 50.01 -20.40 8.92
CA VAL A 86 51.05 -20.02 7.95
C VAL A 86 50.74 -18.69 7.28
N ASP A 87 51.78 -17.93 6.94
CA ASP A 87 51.62 -16.67 6.20
C ASP A 87 51.60 -16.94 4.67
N GLN A 88 50.79 -16.19 3.92
CA GLN A 88 50.90 -16.16 2.45
C GLN A 88 52.29 -15.62 2.07
N PHE A 89 53.02 -16.37 1.23
CA PHE A 89 54.29 -16.06 0.56
C PHE A 89 55.05 -14.76 0.94
N ASN A 90 56.37 -14.87 1.14
CA ASN A 90 57.36 -13.77 1.26
C ASN A 90 57.44 -12.78 0.06
N ASN A 91 56.33 -12.21 -0.41
CA ASN A 91 56.28 -11.09 -1.35
C ASN A 91 56.04 -9.82 -0.55
N ALA A 92 57.00 -8.90 -0.62
CA ALA A 92 57.11 -7.70 0.21
C ALA A 92 55.98 -6.65 0.04
N GLU A 93 54.91 -6.97 -0.69
CA GLU A 93 53.77 -6.08 -0.94
C GLU A 93 52.46 -6.55 -0.26
N GLN A 94 52.37 -7.76 0.31
CA GLN A 94 51.21 -8.29 1.05
C GLN A 94 51.61 -8.73 2.46
N ALA A 95 51.93 -7.78 3.33
CA ALA A 95 52.37 -8.09 4.68
C ALA A 95 51.21 -8.65 5.53
N ASN A 96 51.35 -9.91 5.95
CA ASN A 96 50.61 -10.62 7.01
C ASN A 96 49.14 -10.92 6.69
N ASN A 97 48.87 -11.91 5.83
CA ASN A 97 47.60 -12.67 5.88
C ASN A 97 47.94 -14.09 6.32
N GLN A 98 47.27 -14.58 7.37
CA GLN A 98 47.52 -15.87 7.98
C GLN A 98 46.42 -16.88 7.62
N TYR A 99 46.78 -18.15 7.52
CA TYR A 99 45.85 -19.20 7.09
C TYR A 99 45.97 -20.41 8.00
N LEU A 100 44.84 -21.09 8.23
CA LEU A 100 44.86 -22.44 8.78
C LEU A 100 45.32 -23.43 7.69
N GLN A 101 46.56 -23.89 7.78
CA GLN A 101 47.08 -24.93 6.91
C GLN A 101 46.84 -26.31 7.50
N PHE A 102 46.25 -27.19 6.68
CA PHE A 102 46.39 -28.63 6.82
C PHE A 102 47.42 -29.16 5.82
N ASP A 103 48.42 -29.87 6.31
CA ASP A 103 49.43 -30.58 5.52
C ASP A 103 49.46 -32.06 5.91
N ASN A 104 48.41 -32.77 5.53
CA ASN A 104 48.31 -34.24 5.58
C ASN A 104 48.69 -34.88 4.24
N SER A 105 49.50 -34.19 3.42
CA SER A 105 49.94 -34.67 2.11
C SER A 105 50.80 -35.94 2.16
N VAL A 106 51.38 -36.23 3.33
CA VAL A 106 52.22 -37.40 3.62
C VAL A 106 51.55 -38.43 4.52
N ASP A 107 50.39 -38.10 5.10
CA ASP A 107 49.63 -38.91 6.04
C ASP A 107 48.31 -39.33 5.40
N LEU A 108 48.10 -40.64 5.22
CA LEU A 108 46.88 -41.18 4.61
C LEU A 108 45.69 -41.01 5.58
N GLY A 109 45.01 -39.86 5.57
CA GLY A 109 43.89 -39.57 6.46
C GLY A 109 43.40 -38.12 6.41
N PHE A 110 42.56 -37.75 7.37
CA PHE A 110 42.06 -36.37 7.50
C PHE A 110 42.93 -35.52 8.41
N SER A 111 42.94 -34.22 8.12
CA SER A 111 43.12 -33.18 9.14
C SER A 111 41.78 -32.49 9.32
N ILE A 112 41.35 -32.30 10.56
CA ILE A 112 40.03 -31.75 10.92
C ILE A 112 40.23 -30.71 12.02
N ALA A 113 39.56 -29.57 11.88
CA ALA A 113 39.34 -28.61 12.96
C ALA A 113 37.83 -28.39 13.09
N THR A 114 37.30 -28.50 14.31
CA THR A 114 35.89 -28.21 14.62
C THR A 114 35.76 -26.90 15.37
N ILE A 115 34.62 -26.24 15.23
CA ILE A 115 34.30 -24.95 15.84
C ILE A 115 33.80 -25.19 17.26
N ASP A 116 34.36 -24.45 18.21
CA ASP A 116 33.93 -24.48 19.61
C ASP A 116 32.72 -23.53 19.77
N LEU A 117 31.51 -24.06 19.51
CA LEU A 117 30.27 -23.30 19.62
C LEU A 117 29.92 -23.03 21.09
N VAL A 118 29.52 -21.79 21.37
CA VAL A 118 29.12 -21.34 22.72
C VAL A 118 27.64 -21.58 22.98
N GLU A 119 26.84 -21.62 21.91
CA GLU A 119 25.39 -21.84 21.90
C GLU A 119 25.03 -22.98 20.94
N PRO A 120 23.91 -23.70 21.16
CA PRO A 120 23.44 -24.70 20.21
C PRO A 120 23.14 -24.04 18.85
N LEU A 121 23.32 -24.79 17.77
CA LEU A 121 22.98 -24.31 16.43
C LEU A 121 21.46 -24.10 16.31
N PRO A 122 21.02 -23.02 15.66
CA PRO A 122 19.64 -22.87 15.25
C PRO A 122 19.27 -23.87 14.17
N GLU A 123 17.97 -24.02 13.89
CA GLU A 123 17.48 -24.90 12.82
C GLU A 123 18.01 -24.49 11.44
N ARG A 124 18.16 -23.17 11.20
CA ARG A 124 18.75 -22.61 9.99
C ARG A 124 20.01 -21.82 10.29
N PHE A 125 21.11 -22.15 9.61
CA PHE A 125 22.36 -21.41 9.68
C PHE A 125 23.22 -21.65 8.44
N ASP A 126 24.24 -20.81 8.30
CA ASP A 126 25.21 -20.85 7.23
C ASP A 126 26.59 -21.21 7.76
N LEU A 127 27.33 -22.07 7.03
CA LEU A 127 28.73 -22.39 7.30
C LEU A 127 29.58 -22.01 6.08
N GLY A 128 30.52 -21.08 6.25
CA GLY A 128 31.39 -20.58 5.19
C GLY A 128 32.87 -20.78 5.50
N ALA A 129 33.69 -20.94 4.45
CA ALA A 129 35.14 -20.78 4.50
C ALA A 129 35.71 -20.48 3.12
N GLU A 130 36.75 -19.66 3.05
CA GLU A 130 37.63 -19.60 1.88
C GLU A 130 38.65 -20.73 1.96
N PHE A 131 38.92 -21.40 0.83
CA PHE A 131 40.01 -22.38 0.77
C PHE A 131 40.93 -22.18 -0.42
N HIS A 132 42.19 -22.50 -0.20
CA HIS A 132 43.23 -22.52 -1.21
C HIS A 132 43.94 -23.87 -1.21
N SER A 133 43.71 -24.65 -2.27
CA SER A 133 44.38 -25.94 -2.42
C SER A 133 45.81 -25.77 -2.96
N LYS A 134 46.79 -26.41 -2.33
CA LYS A 134 48.21 -26.39 -2.73
C LYS A 134 48.62 -27.71 -3.34
N GLN A 135 49.30 -27.60 -4.47
CA GLN A 135 49.89 -28.79 -5.09
C GLN A 135 51.05 -29.34 -4.23
N ALA A 136 50.94 -30.58 -3.77
CA ALA A 136 52.03 -31.31 -3.10
C ALA A 136 52.31 -32.68 -3.74
N PRO A 137 53.54 -33.22 -3.64
CA PRO A 137 53.90 -34.49 -4.27
C PRO A 137 53.12 -35.67 -3.67
N ARG A 138 52.42 -36.44 -4.52
CA ARG A 138 51.62 -37.63 -4.15
C ARG A 138 50.43 -37.36 -3.22
N SER A 139 50.01 -36.10 -3.11
CA SER A 139 48.81 -35.70 -2.38
C SER A 139 47.62 -35.49 -3.32
N TRP A 140 46.46 -35.39 -2.72
CA TRP A 140 45.23 -34.87 -3.30
C TRP A 140 45.21 -33.36 -3.03
N ASN A 141 44.16 -32.65 -3.42
CA ASN A 141 44.05 -31.20 -3.24
C ASN A 141 42.70 -30.82 -2.62
N ASP A 142 42.17 -31.72 -1.80
CA ASP A 142 40.78 -31.71 -1.36
C ASP A 142 40.55 -30.73 -0.21
N ALA A 143 39.34 -30.18 -0.17
CA ALA A 143 38.89 -29.24 0.85
C ALA A 143 37.41 -29.49 1.15
N PHE A 144 37.06 -29.49 2.43
CA PHE A 144 35.70 -29.76 2.89
C PHE A 144 35.30 -28.83 4.03
N LEU A 145 34.07 -28.34 3.97
CA LEU A 145 33.28 -27.94 5.13
C LEU A 145 32.70 -29.20 5.78
N ILE A 146 32.66 -29.19 7.11
CA ILE A 146 32.20 -30.31 7.94
C ILE A 146 31.00 -29.83 8.75
N PHE A 147 29.96 -30.64 8.78
CA PHE A 147 28.75 -30.40 9.56
C PHE A 147 28.26 -31.72 10.15
N ASP A 148 27.39 -31.62 11.16
CA ASP A 148 26.93 -32.77 11.94
C ASP A 148 28.11 -33.67 12.39
N TYR A 149 29.18 -33.07 12.90
CA TYR A 149 30.34 -33.81 13.38
C TYR A 149 30.03 -34.47 14.72
N GLN A 150 30.07 -35.80 14.74
CA GLN A 150 29.83 -36.62 15.94
C GLN A 150 31.14 -37.20 16.48
N SER A 151 32.08 -37.55 15.58
CA SER A 151 33.40 -38.08 15.93
C SER A 151 34.37 -38.01 14.73
N PRO A 152 35.68 -38.26 14.91
CA PRO A 152 36.63 -38.33 13.79
C PRO A 152 36.31 -39.40 12.73
N THR A 153 35.34 -40.29 13.00
CA THR A 153 34.88 -41.35 12.10
C THR A 153 33.39 -41.24 11.76
N ASP A 154 32.69 -40.20 12.20
CA ASP A 154 31.27 -40.00 11.89
C ASP A 154 30.97 -38.50 11.78
N PHE A 155 30.85 -38.02 10.54
CA PHE A 155 30.51 -36.63 10.22
C PHE A 155 29.98 -36.52 8.79
N LYS A 156 29.25 -35.44 8.52
CA LYS A 156 28.85 -35.06 7.17
C LYS A 156 29.80 -33.99 6.62
N TYR A 157 29.92 -33.94 5.30
CA TYR A 157 30.86 -33.04 4.65
C TYR A 157 30.33 -32.53 3.32
N ALA A 158 30.75 -31.33 2.96
CA ALA A 158 30.56 -30.78 1.63
C ALA A 158 31.85 -30.10 1.15
N GLY A 159 32.14 -30.19 -0.14
CA GLY A 159 33.34 -29.56 -0.70
C GLY A 159 33.81 -30.24 -1.96
N THR A 160 35.11 -30.23 -2.21
CA THR A 160 35.67 -30.66 -3.50
C THR A 160 36.68 -31.79 -3.39
N PHE A 161 36.55 -32.74 -4.33
CA PHE A 161 37.62 -33.65 -4.74
C PHE A 161 38.30 -33.06 -5.97
N VAL A 162 39.24 -32.13 -5.78
CA VAL A 162 39.84 -31.34 -6.88
C VAL A 162 40.46 -32.23 -7.95
N GLY A 163 41.17 -33.30 -7.54
CA GLY A 163 41.79 -34.23 -8.48
C GLY A 163 40.80 -35.02 -9.35
N HIS A 164 39.54 -35.07 -8.94
CA HIS A 164 38.44 -35.72 -9.66
C HIS A 164 37.50 -34.70 -10.32
N ASN A 165 37.76 -33.40 -10.17
CA ASN A 165 36.93 -32.31 -10.70
C ASN A 165 35.48 -32.30 -10.18
N LYS A 166 35.25 -32.76 -8.95
CA LYS A 166 33.89 -32.93 -8.39
C LYS A 166 33.64 -32.06 -7.17
N TRP A 167 32.43 -31.54 -7.06
CA TRP A 167 31.85 -31.04 -5.82
C TRP A 167 30.86 -32.05 -5.27
N VAL A 168 30.79 -32.17 -3.94
CA VAL A 168 30.09 -33.27 -3.27
C VAL A 168 29.43 -32.82 -1.98
N ILE A 169 28.33 -33.48 -1.63
CA ILE A 169 27.80 -33.60 -0.27
C ILE A 169 27.81 -35.10 0.11
N GLY A 170 28.36 -35.44 1.27
CA GLY A 170 28.57 -36.83 1.68
C GLY A 170 28.60 -37.03 3.20
N GLN A 171 28.75 -38.29 3.61
CA GLN A 171 29.03 -38.68 4.99
C GLN A 171 30.27 -39.55 5.05
N TYR A 172 31.09 -39.34 6.07
CA TYR A 172 32.17 -40.23 6.44
C TYR A 172 31.76 -41.05 7.67
N ASP A 173 31.81 -42.37 7.55
CA ASP A 173 31.39 -43.34 8.58
C ASP A 173 32.56 -44.22 9.09
N GLY A 174 33.80 -43.73 8.91
CA GLY A 174 35.02 -44.41 9.34
C GLY A 174 35.51 -45.49 8.38
N ASN A 175 34.72 -45.87 7.37
CA ASN A 175 35.10 -46.89 6.38
C ASN A 175 35.33 -46.32 4.99
N GLN A 176 34.49 -45.38 4.50
CA GLN A 176 34.63 -44.87 3.13
C GLN A 176 34.23 -43.39 2.99
N LEU A 177 35.11 -42.60 2.35
CA LEU A 177 34.77 -41.31 1.71
C LEU A 177 33.85 -41.46 0.47
N GLY A 178 33.44 -42.68 0.15
CA GLY A 178 32.67 -43.02 -1.05
C GLY A 178 31.17 -42.78 -0.91
N ARG A 179 30.64 -42.62 0.31
CA ARG A 179 29.21 -42.37 0.51
C ARG A 179 28.89 -40.90 0.23
N ARG A 180 28.74 -40.62 -1.07
CA ARG A 180 28.37 -39.33 -1.64
C ARG A 180 26.88 -39.38 -1.92
N PHE A 181 26.14 -38.47 -1.32
CA PHE A 181 24.69 -38.38 -1.47
C PHE A 181 24.34 -37.55 -2.70
N ALA A 182 25.09 -36.46 -2.92
CA ALA A 182 24.99 -35.64 -4.10
C ALA A 182 26.38 -35.30 -4.61
N SER A 183 26.52 -35.21 -5.94
CA SER A 183 27.78 -34.81 -6.57
C SER A 183 27.54 -34.22 -7.95
N ILE A 184 28.31 -33.20 -8.29
CA ILE A 184 28.41 -32.66 -9.65
C ILE A 184 29.84 -32.82 -10.14
N ASP A 185 29.98 -33.25 -11.39
CA ASP A 185 31.28 -33.40 -12.06
C ASP A 185 31.45 -32.23 -13.00
N TRP A 186 32.35 -31.29 -12.66
CA TRP A 186 32.51 -30.08 -13.46
C TRP A 186 33.11 -30.37 -14.83
N ASP A 187 33.73 -31.54 -15.05
CA ASP A 187 34.27 -31.89 -16.36
C ASP A 187 33.15 -32.21 -17.37
N ASP A 188 32.03 -32.78 -16.90
CA ASP A 188 30.82 -33.02 -17.68
C ASP A 188 30.15 -31.70 -18.12
N GLU A 189 30.43 -30.60 -17.42
CA GLU A 189 29.97 -29.24 -17.76
C GLU A 189 31.01 -28.41 -18.52
N GLY A 190 32.19 -28.98 -18.81
CA GLY A 190 33.29 -28.26 -19.46
C GLY A 190 34.01 -27.25 -18.56
N ARG A 191 33.83 -27.35 -17.24
CA ARG A 191 34.46 -26.54 -16.19
C ARG A 191 35.63 -27.28 -15.55
N THR A 192 36.44 -26.59 -14.76
CA THR A 192 37.57 -27.21 -14.04
C THR A 192 37.81 -26.55 -12.69
N VAL A 193 37.89 -27.35 -11.64
CA VAL A 193 38.37 -26.98 -10.31
C VAL A 193 39.89 -26.86 -10.38
N GLN A 194 40.37 -25.62 -10.38
CA GLN A 194 41.78 -25.28 -10.46
C GLN A 194 42.47 -25.41 -9.09
N VAL A 195 43.68 -26.01 -9.09
CA VAL A 195 44.60 -25.96 -7.94
C VAL A 195 45.28 -24.60 -7.85
N ASN A 196 45.69 -24.20 -6.65
CA ASN A 196 46.29 -22.89 -6.35
C ASN A 196 45.40 -21.70 -6.73
N ARG A 197 44.08 -21.88 -6.62
CA ARG A 197 43.07 -20.83 -6.74
C ARG A 197 42.26 -20.81 -5.44
N ASP A 198 41.93 -19.61 -4.99
CA ASP A 198 40.99 -19.39 -3.90
C ASP A 198 39.56 -19.63 -4.38
N TYR A 199 38.77 -20.30 -3.55
CA TYR A 199 37.34 -20.47 -3.71
C TYR A 199 36.66 -20.15 -2.39
N LEU A 200 35.53 -19.45 -2.46
CA LEU A 200 34.64 -19.29 -1.32
C LEU A 200 33.64 -20.45 -1.31
N MET A 201 33.71 -21.32 -0.30
CA MET A 201 32.68 -22.33 -0.06
C MET A 201 31.70 -21.82 0.99
N HIS A 202 30.42 -22.07 0.76
CA HIS A 202 29.36 -21.73 1.68
C HIS A 202 28.32 -22.85 1.68
N LEU A 203 27.84 -23.23 2.86
CA LEU A 203 26.72 -24.14 3.07
C LEU A 203 25.56 -23.39 3.69
N GLU A 204 24.41 -23.45 3.05
CA GLU A 204 23.13 -23.16 3.71
C GLU A 204 22.60 -24.48 4.29
N ILE A 205 22.29 -24.49 5.59
CA ILE A 205 21.75 -25.64 6.31
C ILE A 205 20.42 -25.23 6.92
N ASP A 206 19.34 -25.96 6.60
CA ASP A 206 17.98 -25.77 7.11
C ASP A 206 17.43 -27.13 7.56
N GLY A 207 17.54 -27.43 8.85
CA GLY A 207 17.14 -28.70 9.45
C GLY A 207 17.87 -29.89 8.83
N SER A 208 17.21 -30.60 7.91
CA SER A 208 17.77 -31.75 7.18
C SER A 208 18.30 -31.41 5.78
N ALA A 209 17.98 -30.24 5.24
CA ALA A 209 18.36 -29.78 3.92
C ALA A 209 19.70 -29.05 3.93
N VAL A 210 20.57 -29.38 2.97
CA VAL A 210 21.89 -28.76 2.82
C VAL A 210 22.13 -28.36 1.37
N GLN A 211 22.53 -27.11 1.14
CA GLN A 211 22.89 -26.58 -0.18
C GLN A 211 24.32 -26.04 -0.17
N LEU A 212 25.16 -26.54 -1.09
CA LEU A 212 26.52 -26.05 -1.29
C LEU A 212 26.57 -24.97 -2.36
N PHE A 213 27.17 -23.84 -2.00
CA PHE A 213 27.51 -22.74 -2.88
C PHE A 213 29.04 -22.60 -3.02
N VAL A 214 29.49 -22.22 -4.22
CA VAL A 214 30.89 -21.94 -4.51
C VAL A 214 31.00 -20.65 -5.30
N ASP A 215 31.78 -19.69 -4.80
CA ASP A 215 31.93 -18.35 -5.39
C ASP A 215 30.56 -17.68 -5.67
N GLY A 216 29.56 -17.94 -4.82
CA GLY A 216 28.20 -17.40 -4.95
C GLY A 216 27.23 -18.22 -5.81
N GLU A 217 27.70 -19.29 -6.46
CA GLU A 217 26.87 -20.15 -7.31
C GLU A 217 26.40 -21.39 -6.53
N ALA A 218 25.10 -21.69 -6.56
CA ALA A 218 24.55 -22.95 -6.03
C ALA A 218 25.06 -24.15 -6.84
N ILE A 219 25.87 -25.01 -6.24
CA ILE A 219 26.55 -26.12 -6.93
C ILE A 219 25.82 -27.44 -6.78
N VAL A 220 25.46 -27.82 -5.54
CA VAL A 220 24.82 -29.12 -5.28
C VAL A 220 24.08 -29.09 -3.94
N GLY A 221 22.88 -29.68 -3.91
CA GLY A 221 22.05 -29.80 -2.71
C GLY A 221 21.70 -31.23 -2.37
N TYR A 222 21.36 -31.49 -1.11
CA TYR A 222 20.81 -32.76 -0.64
C TYR A 222 19.97 -32.60 0.62
N ASP A 223 18.80 -33.22 0.66
CA ASP A 223 18.01 -33.43 1.89
C ASP A 223 18.34 -34.80 2.51
N PHE A 224 18.80 -34.78 3.76
CA PHE A 224 19.10 -35.99 4.52
C PHE A 224 17.86 -36.69 5.08
N GLY A 225 16.71 -35.99 5.15
CA GLY A 225 15.45 -36.45 5.74
C GLY A 225 15.47 -36.56 7.27
N ASP A 226 16.63 -36.37 7.91
CA ASP A 226 16.84 -36.27 9.35
C ASP A 226 17.61 -34.98 9.64
N ASP A 227 17.32 -34.33 10.78
CA ASP A 227 18.00 -33.11 11.23
C ASP A 227 19.54 -33.28 11.28
N VAL A 228 20.27 -32.33 10.69
CA VAL A 228 21.73 -32.31 10.62
C VAL A 228 22.37 -31.17 11.42
N THR A 229 21.58 -30.46 12.22
CA THR A 229 22.05 -29.33 13.04
C THR A 229 22.62 -29.75 14.41
N GLY A 230 22.56 -31.04 14.75
CA GLY A 230 22.88 -31.56 16.09
C GLY A 230 24.35 -31.85 16.39
N GLY A 231 25.28 -31.70 15.44
CA GLY A 231 26.71 -31.98 15.62
C GLY A 231 27.61 -30.77 15.36
N ASP A 232 28.91 -30.90 15.65
CA ASP A 232 29.85 -29.77 15.50
C ASP A 232 30.07 -29.41 14.02
N LEU A 233 30.51 -28.17 13.79
CA LEU A 233 30.87 -27.64 12.47
C LEU A 233 32.38 -27.54 12.32
N GLY A 234 32.90 -27.44 11.10
CA GLY A 234 34.32 -27.22 10.91
C GLY A 234 34.83 -27.30 9.47
N VAL A 235 36.14 -27.49 9.35
CA VAL A 235 36.84 -27.65 8.08
C VAL A 235 37.74 -28.89 8.10
N ALA A 236 37.90 -29.52 6.95
CA ALA A 236 38.78 -30.68 6.79
C ALA A 236 39.48 -30.72 5.44
N SER A 237 40.58 -31.47 5.38
CA SER A 237 41.22 -31.89 4.15
C SER A 237 41.57 -33.37 4.22
N TYR A 238 41.61 -34.05 3.08
CA TYR A 238 41.92 -35.48 3.00
C TYR A 238 43.14 -35.74 2.13
N ASN A 239 44.22 -36.27 2.73
CA ASN A 239 45.48 -36.57 2.05
C ASN A 239 45.98 -35.40 1.17
N ALA A 240 45.87 -34.16 1.66
CA ALA A 240 46.02 -32.96 0.85
C ALA A 240 46.93 -31.93 1.52
N LYS A 241 47.18 -30.83 0.81
CA LYS A 241 47.72 -29.61 1.40
C LYS A 241 46.76 -28.47 1.08
N THR A 242 46.07 -27.97 2.09
CA THR A 242 44.97 -27.01 1.91
C THR A 242 45.08 -25.93 2.96
N TRP A 243 44.85 -24.69 2.54
CA TRP A 243 44.73 -23.54 3.43
C TRP A 243 43.26 -23.15 3.55
N PHE A 244 42.84 -22.78 4.74
CA PHE A 244 41.52 -22.22 5.01
C PHE A 244 41.67 -20.82 5.61
N ASP A 245 40.74 -19.95 5.27
CA ASP A 245 40.59 -18.60 5.81
C ASP A 245 39.10 -18.27 5.95
N ASN A 246 38.79 -17.21 6.70
CA ASN A 246 37.43 -16.65 6.85
C ASN A 246 36.38 -17.72 7.16
N VAL A 247 36.64 -18.57 8.16
CA VAL A 247 35.68 -19.58 8.61
C VAL A 247 34.58 -18.88 9.39
N THR A 248 33.34 -19.01 8.93
CA THR A 248 32.19 -18.30 9.52
C THR A 248 31.00 -19.21 9.76
N VAL A 249 30.28 -18.95 10.85
CA VAL A 249 28.95 -19.48 11.11
C VAL A 249 28.02 -18.32 11.39
N ARG A 250 26.92 -18.22 10.65
CA ARG A 250 25.97 -17.10 10.73
C ARG A 250 24.55 -17.61 10.66
N THR A 251 23.62 -16.86 11.23
CA THR A 251 22.19 -17.03 10.96
C THR A 251 21.76 -16.05 9.88
N PRO A 252 20.92 -16.46 8.92
CA PRO A 252 20.28 -15.51 8.01
C PRO A 252 19.35 -14.59 8.79
N ALA A 253 19.31 -13.29 8.49
CA ALA A 253 18.24 -12.43 9.02
C ALA A 253 16.90 -12.77 8.39
N SER A 254 15.84 -12.62 9.18
CA SER A 254 14.50 -12.46 8.65
C SER A 254 14.43 -11.15 7.84
N PRO A 255 13.78 -11.16 6.67
CA PRO A 255 13.55 -9.97 5.87
C PRO A 255 12.61 -9.01 6.60
N ASP A 256 12.86 -7.71 6.45
CA ASP A 256 11.92 -6.64 6.78
C ASP A 256 10.91 -6.47 5.62
N PHE A 257 9.71 -5.97 5.93
CA PHE A 257 8.70 -5.60 4.92
C PHE A 257 8.73 -4.08 4.63
N PRO A 258 8.56 -3.66 3.36
CA PRO A 258 8.51 -4.49 2.15
C PRO A 258 9.83 -5.22 1.88
N HIS A 259 9.72 -6.44 1.35
CA HIS A 259 10.84 -7.26 0.95
C HIS A 259 10.86 -7.46 -0.56
N PHE A 260 12.02 -7.24 -1.16
CA PHE A 260 12.31 -7.51 -2.57
C PHE A 260 13.52 -8.42 -2.69
N GLU A 261 13.40 -9.45 -3.53
CA GLU A 261 14.44 -10.40 -3.87
C GLU A 261 14.61 -10.46 -5.40
N GLY A 262 15.80 -10.10 -5.87
CA GLY A 262 16.17 -10.12 -7.29
C GLY A 262 17.04 -11.32 -7.70
N PHE A 263 17.44 -12.17 -6.74
CA PHE A 263 18.26 -13.37 -6.96
C PHE A 263 19.62 -13.11 -7.61
N ASP A 264 20.24 -11.97 -7.32
CA ASP A 264 21.56 -11.60 -7.85
C ASP A 264 22.64 -12.61 -7.41
N SER A 265 23.50 -13.04 -8.36
CA SER A 265 24.52 -14.07 -8.04
C SER A 265 25.53 -13.58 -7.01
N GLY A 266 25.74 -14.36 -5.96
CA GLY A 266 26.73 -14.09 -4.91
C GLY A 266 26.18 -13.44 -3.65
N GLU A 267 24.91 -13.04 -3.65
CA GLU A 267 24.18 -12.67 -2.44
C GLU A 267 23.46 -13.90 -1.85
N LEU A 268 23.31 -13.93 -0.52
CA LEU A 268 22.51 -14.95 0.16
C LEU A 268 21.03 -14.67 -0.08
N THR A 269 20.24 -15.69 -0.43
CA THR A 269 18.81 -15.50 -0.61
C THR A 269 18.06 -15.59 0.72
N SER A 270 17.00 -14.80 0.87
CA SER A 270 16.10 -14.94 2.03
C SER A 270 15.21 -16.20 1.96
N PHE A 271 15.30 -16.95 0.86
CA PHE A 271 14.54 -18.18 0.62
C PHE A 271 15.17 -19.39 1.30
N SER A 272 14.34 -20.33 1.73
CA SER A 272 14.74 -21.66 2.19
C SER A 272 13.99 -22.74 1.42
N THR A 273 14.55 -23.95 1.35
CA THR A 273 13.98 -25.05 0.56
C THR A 273 14.20 -26.40 1.23
N GLN A 274 13.17 -27.26 1.15
CA GLN A 274 13.22 -28.65 1.61
C GLN A 274 13.63 -29.62 0.48
N SER A 275 13.84 -29.12 -0.74
CA SER A 275 14.33 -29.89 -1.88
C SER A 275 15.48 -29.15 -2.56
N PRO A 276 16.62 -28.95 -1.87
CA PRO A 276 17.73 -28.14 -2.35
C PRO A 276 18.29 -28.63 -3.69
N GLU A 277 18.21 -29.93 -3.99
CA GLU A 277 18.61 -30.49 -5.29
C GLU A 277 17.77 -30.00 -6.49
N LYS A 278 16.61 -29.38 -6.23
CA LYS A 278 15.70 -28.83 -7.25
C LYS A 278 15.83 -27.32 -7.38
N VAL A 279 16.50 -26.62 -6.47
CA VAL A 279 16.52 -25.15 -6.42
C VAL A 279 17.93 -24.64 -6.75
N SER A 280 18.02 -23.66 -7.64
CA SER A 280 19.29 -23.04 -8.01
C SER A 280 19.10 -21.57 -8.33
N VAL A 281 19.94 -20.71 -7.75
CA VAL A 281 20.08 -19.32 -8.20
C VAL A 281 21.10 -19.28 -9.32
N LEU A 282 20.71 -18.69 -10.45
CA LEU A 282 21.50 -18.65 -11.68
C LEU A 282 21.53 -17.21 -12.22
N THR A 283 22.51 -16.92 -13.07
CA THR A 283 22.57 -15.65 -13.80
C THR A 283 22.60 -15.87 -15.31
N ASP A 284 21.92 -14.98 -16.04
CA ASP A 284 22.00 -14.86 -17.50
C ASP A 284 22.20 -13.38 -17.84
N ASP A 285 23.16 -13.07 -18.71
CA ASP A 285 23.44 -11.68 -19.17
C ASP A 285 23.47 -10.58 -18.07
N SER A 286 23.96 -10.92 -16.86
CA SER A 286 24.03 -10.06 -15.65
C SER A 286 22.74 -9.85 -14.83
N GLU A 287 21.66 -10.58 -15.13
CA GLU A 287 20.44 -10.63 -14.30
C GLU A 287 20.34 -11.98 -13.57
N GLY A 288 20.01 -11.92 -12.28
CA GLY A 288 19.75 -13.06 -11.41
C GLY A 288 18.36 -13.67 -11.60
N TYR A 289 18.22 -14.97 -11.37
CA TYR A 289 16.91 -15.62 -11.26
C TYR A 289 16.98 -16.88 -10.41
N LEU A 290 15.88 -17.17 -9.71
CA LEU A 290 15.65 -18.45 -9.06
C LEU A 290 15.10 -19.44 -10.08
N GLN A 291 15.69 -20.63 -10.15
CA GLN A 291 15.17 -21.74 -10.94
C GLN A 291 14.79 -22.89 -10.03
N ILE A 292 13.52 -23.31 -10.13
CA ILE A 292 13.05 -24.55 -9.52
C ILE A 292 12.90 -25.59 -10.62
N ASN A 293 13.77 -26.59 -10.62
CA ASN A 293 13.80 -27.71 -11.54
C ASN A 293 13.31 -29.00 -10.85
N SER A 294 12.00 -29.07 -10.61
CA SER A 294 11.34 -30.26 -10.05
C SER A 294 11.21 -31.43 -11.03
N THR A 295 11.83 -31.35 -12.21
CA THR A 295 12.01 -32.51 -13.09
C THR A 295 13.07 -33.49 -12.55
N ILE A 296 13.98 -33.00 -11.70
CA ILE A 296 14.94 -33.76 -10.91
C ILE A 296 14.18 -34.44 -9.77
N GLY A 297 14.22 -35.78 -9.74
CA GLY A 297 13.45 -36.59 -8.76
C GLY A 297 11.93 -36.63 -9.02
N GLY A 298 11.35 -35.59 -9.65
CA GLY A 298 9.91 -35.43 -9.81
C GLY A 298 9.23 -34.86 -8.57
N GLY A 299 7.93 -34.60 -8.67
CA GLY A 299 7.11 -34.08 -7.58
C GLY A 299 7.21 -32.57 -7.41
N LEU A 300 7.05 -32.10 -6.18
CA LEU A 300 7.07 -30.69 -5.81
C LEU A 300 8.51 -30.21 -5.59
N GLY A 301 8.83 -28.99 -6.00
CA GLY A 301 9.95 -28.22 -5.50
C GLY A 301 9.43 -26.87 -4.99
N THR A 302 9.86 -26.48 -3.79
CA THR A 302 9.43 -25.26 -3.11
C THR A 302 10.65 -24.43 -2.70
N ALA A 303 10.48 -23.12 -2.70
CA ALA A 303 11.39 -22.19 -2.06
C ALA A 303 10.52 -21.17 -1.31
N THR A 304 10.68 -21.04 0.00
CA THR A 304 9.85 -20.18 0.85
C THR A 304 10.67 -19.09 1.50
N LEU A 305 10.13 -17.87 1.55
CA LEU A 305 10.70 -16.78 2.31
C LEU A 305 10.73 -17.17 3.80
N THR A 306 11.88 -16.97 4.43
CA THR A 306 12.03 -17.25 5.86
C THR A 306 11.60 -16.03 6.66
N THR A 307 10.63 -16.20 7.56
CA THR A 307 10.17 -15.14 8.46
C THR A 307 10.24 -15.61 9.91
N ASP A 308 10.65 -14.72 10.81
CA ASP A 308 10.73 -15.02 12.26
C ASP A 308 9.38 -14.85 12.98
N SER A 309 8.39 -14.26 12.31
CA SER A 309 7.06 -14.02 12.83
C SER A 309 5.97 -14.40 11.83
N MET A 310 4.72 -14.44 12.32
CA MET A 310 3.55 -14.51 11.46
C MET A 310 3.57 -13.38 10.45
N LEU A 311 3.09 -13.66 9.23
CA LEU A 311 2.95 -12.63 8.22
C LEU A 311 1.84 -11.64 8.61
N PRO A 312 1.89 -10.40 8.11
CA PRO A 312 0.72 -9.52 8.11
C PRO A 312 -0.53 -10.22 7.54
N ALA A 313 -1.70 -9.88 8.07
CA ALA A 313 -2.97 -10.43 7.58
C ALA A 313 -3.29 -9.95 6.14
N ASN A 314 -2.75 -8.78 5.77
CA ASN A 314 -2.88 -8.20 4.44
C ASN A 314 -1.49 -8.16 3.81
N LEU A 315 -1.34 -8.73 2.61
CA LEU A 315 -0.08 -8.85 1.91
C LEU A 315 -0.30 -8.66 0.42
N ASP A 316 0.62 -7.96 -0.22
CA ASP A 316 0.82 -8.09 -1.66
C ASP A 316 2.00 -9.01 -1.93
N ILE A 317 1.84 -9.95 -2.86
CA ILE A 317 2.92 -10.83 -3.32
C ILE A 317 3.01 -10.74 -4.83
N ALA A 318 4.19 -10.45 -5.35
CA ALA A 318 4.40 -10.31 -6.78
C ALA A 318 5.66 -11.07 -7.23
N THR A 319 5.61 -11.64 -8.43
CA THR A 319 6.77 -12.29 -9.05
C THR A 319 6.61 -12.34 -10.57
N GLU A 320 7.73 -12.28 -11.29
CA GLU A 320 7.78 -12.65 -12.70
C GLU A 320 8.16 -14.11 -12.86
N ILE A 321 7.27 -14.90 -13.48
CA ILE A 321 7.39 -16.34 -13.63
C ILE A 321 7.52 -16.74 -15.11
N THR A 322 8.44 -17.66 -15.42
CA THR A 322 8.65 -18.19 -16.77
C THR A 322 8.70 -19.72 -16.76
N SER A 323 7.79 -20.36 -17.50
CA SER A 323 7.80 -21.81 -17.72
C SER A 323 8.84 -22.21 -18.76
N ILE A 324 9.72 -23.15 -18.43
CA ILE A 324 10.78 -23.63 -19.33
C ILE A 324 10.40 -24.99 -19.91
N TYR A 325 10.57 -25.12 -21.23
CA TYR A 325 10.31 -26.39 -21.91
C TYR A 325 11.32 -27.46 -21.51
N GLU A 326 10.80 -28.61 -21.07
CA GLU A 326 11.56 -29.85 -20.98
C GLU A 326 10.75 -31.02 -21.54
N ALA A 327 11.40 -31.83 -22.39
CA ALA A 327 10.71 -32.87 -23.14
C ALA A 327 10.11 -33.94 -22.23
N GLY A 328 8.77 -34.11 -22.31
CA GLY A 328 8.04 -35.12 -21.53
C GLY A 328 7.81 -34.76 -20.06
N LYS A 329 7.98 -33.49 -19.70
CA LYS A 329 7.76 -32.95 -18.35
C LYS A 329 6.55 -32.02 -18.32
N TRP A 330 6.15 -31.62 -17.12
CA TRP A 330 5.12 -30.59 -16.93
C TRP A 330 5.78 -29.21 -17.00
N HIS A 331 4.97 -28.16 -16.95
CA HIS A 331 5.40 -26.78 -17.20
C HIS A 331 4.76 -25.84 -16.18
N ASP A 332 4.68 -26.29 -14.94
CA ASP A 332 3.82 -25.68 -13.93
C ASP A 332 4.64 -24.79 -12.98
N GLY A 333 4.04 -23.69 -12.55
CA GLY A 333 4.70 -22.70 -11.71
C GLY A 333 3.69 -21.92 -10.87
N PHE A 334 4.04 -21.70 -9.59
CA PHE A 334 3.12 -21.17 -8.59
C PHE A 334 3.83 -20.20 -7.65
N VAL A 335 3.07 -19.19 -7.23
CA VAL A 335 3.27 -18.50 -5.95
C VAL A 335 2.57 -19.33 -4.88
N VAL A 336 3.24 -19.56 -3.75
CA VAL A 336 2.68 -20.25 -2.58
C VAL A 336 2.53 -19.27 -1.43
N PHE A 337 1.45 -19.41 -0.67
CA PHE A 337 1.15 -18.61 0.51
C PHE A 337 0.47 -19.50 1.55
N ASP A 338 0.47 -19.05 2.80
CA ASP A 338 0.05 -19.87 3.94
C ASP A 338 0.67 -21.28 3.91
N TYR A 339 1.97 -21.34 3.62
CA TYR A 339 2.72 -22.58 3.51
C TYR A 339 3.00 -23.16 4.89
N VAL A 340 2.45 -24.34 5.15
CA VAL A 340 2.65 -25.10 6.40
C VAL A 340 3.64 -26.24 6.18
N SER A 341 3.55 -26.94 5.05
CA SER A 341 4.46 -28.03 4.67
C SER A 341 4.40 -28.32 3.17
N ASP A 342 5.31 -29.14 2.63
CA ASP A 342 5.27 -29.65 1.24
C ASP A 342 4.01 -30.49 0.92
N SER A 343 3.15 -30.74 1.91
CA SER A 343 1.86 -31.41 1.76
C SER A 343 0.65 -30.54 2.09
N ASP A 344 0.86 -29.30 2.54
CA ASP A 344 -0.19 -28.40 3.02
C ASP A 344 0.22 -26.93 2.80
N PHE A 345 -0.29 -26.31 1.75
CA PHE A 345 -0.08 -24.89 1.43
C PHE A 345 -1.15 -24.39 0.46
N LYS A 346 -1.36 -23.08 0.42
CA LYS A 346 -2.26 -22.44 -0.55
C LYS A 346 -1.43 -21.87 -1.71
N TYR A 347 -2.02 -21.80 -2.90
CA TYR A 347 -1.28 -21.47 -4.10
C TYR A 347 -2.11 -20.71 -5.13
N ALA A 348 -1.40 -19.97 -5.97
CA ALA A 348 -1.91 -19.35 -7.17
C ALA A 348 -0.86 -19.42 -8.30
N GLY A 349 -1.29 -19.67 -9.53
CA GLY A 349 -0.36 -19.74 -10.66
C GLY A 349 -0.88 -20.51 -11.87
N MET A 350 0.04 -21.11 -12.63
CA MET A 350 -0.25 -21.70 -13.94
C MET A 350 0.05 -23.20 -14.02
N PHE A 351 -0.92 -23.93 -14.56
CA PHE A 351 -0.72 -25.23 -15.20
C PHE A 351 -0.52 -25.00 -16.70
N THR A 352 0.66 -24.55 -17.12
CA THR A 352 0.93 -24.16 -18.53
C THR A 352 0.57 -25.27 -19.52
N GLY A 353 0.86 -26.54 -19.18
CA GLY A 353 0.54 -27.68 -20.05
C GLY A 353 -0.96 -27.96 -20.20
N GLN A 354 -1.79 -27.41 -19.32
CA GLN A 354 -3.26 -27.46 -19.36
C GLN A 354 -3.87 -26.14 -19.82
N ASN A 355 -3.05 -25.12 -20.11
CA ASN A 355 -3.49 -23.78 -20.44
C ASN A 355 -4.40 -23.12 -19.38
N GLN A 356 -4.11 -23.39 -18.10
CA GLN A 356 -4.98 -23.00 -16.98
C GLN A 356 -4.27 -22.11 -15.95
N TRP A 357 -4.97 -21.06 -15.52
CA TRP A 357 -4.67 -20.28 -14.32
C TRP A 357 -5.53 -20.76 -13.18
N VAL A 358 -4.96 -20.85 -11.97
CA VAL A 358 -5.61 -21.47 -10.82
C VAL A 358 -5.32 -20.76 -9.51
N ILE A 359 -6.27 -20.82 -8.57
CA ILE A 359 -6.07 -20.55 -7.14
C ILE A 359 -6.63 -21.76 -6.37
N GLY A 360 -5.91 -22.26 -5.37
CA GLY A 360 -6.37 -23.42 -4.61
C GLY A 360 -5.57 -23.72 -3.35
N HIS A 361 -5.90 -24.87 -2.76
CA HIS A 361 -5.25 -25.43 -1.57
C HIS A 361 -4.61 -26.77 -1.94
N PHE A 362 -3.31 -26.90 -1.74
CA PHE A 362 -2.59 -28.12 -1.96
C PHE A 362 -2.57 -28.95 -0.68
N GLU A 363 -3.33 -30.04 -0.67
CA GLU A 363 -3.42 -30.99 0.46
C GLU A 363 -2.79 -32.33 0.05
N GLY A 364 -1.51 -32.28 -0.35
CA GLY A 364 -0.76 -33.39 -0.94
C GLY A 364 -1.18 -33.73 -2.38
N ASN A 365 -2.14 -32.99 -2.94
CA ASN A 365 -2.64 -33.17 -4.30
C ASN A 365 -3.29 -31.87 -4.83
N TRP A 366 -3.36 -31.74 -6.15
CA TRP A 366 -3.91 -30.57 -6.86
C TRP A 366 -5.44 -30.61 -7.07
N GLY A 367 -6.17 -31.42 -6.28
CA GLY A 367 -7.60 -31.65 -6.46
C GLY A 367 -8.50 -30.55 -5.89
N ASN A 368 -8.03 -29.80 -4.89
CA ASN A 368 -8.77 -28.71 -4.26
C ASN A 368 -8.45 -27.37 -4.96
N ARG A 369 -8.98 -27.21 -6.17
CA ARG A 369 -8.92 -25.97 -6.96
C ARG A 369 -10.17 -25.15 -6.65
N LEU A 370 -9.99 -24.00 -6.02
CA LEU A 370 -11.10 -23.12 -5.63
C LEU A 370 -11.48 -22.18 -6.79
N PHE A 371 -10.51 -21.86 -7.65
CA PHE A 371 -10.71 -21.10 -8.86
C PHE A 371 -9.89 -21.67 -10.02
N GLN A 372 -10.44 -21.62 -11.22
CA GLN A 372 -9.76 -22.03 -12.44
C GLN A 372 -10.30 -21.27 -13.65
N VAL A 373 -9.40 -20.75 -14.48
CA VAL A 373 -9.70 -20.24 -15.82
C VAL A 373 -8.91 -21.06 -16.82
N ASP A 374 -9.61 -21.59 -17.82
CA ASP A 374 -9.01 -22.27 -18.96
C ASP A 374 -8.92 -21.31 -20.14
N TRP A 375 -7.71 -20.94 -20.54
CA TRP A 375 -7.50 -19.98 -21.63
C TRP A 375 -7.80 -20.59 -23.01
N ASP A 376 -7.93 -21.92 -23.13
CA ASP A 376 -8.42 -22.55 -24.36
C ASP A 376 -9.84 -22.07 -24.69
N ASP A 377 -10.68 -21.80 -23.68
CA ASP A 377 -12.08 -21.39 -23.84
C ASP A 377 -12.22 -19.95 -24.39
N THR A 378 -11.18 -19.14 -24.22
CA THR A 378 -11.14 -17.74 -24.71
C THR A 378 -10.21 -17.55 -25.91
N GLY A 379 -9.56 -18.62 -26.39
CA GLY A 379 -8.63 -18.59 -27.51
C GLY A 379 -7.28 -17.96 -27.18
N ARG A 380 -6.92 -17.90 -25.90
CA ARG A 380 -5.63 -17.42 -25.37
C ARG A 380 -4.71 -18.61 -25.07
N THR A 381 -3.42 -18.36 -24.90
CA THR A 381 -2.45 -19.38 -24.52
C THR A 381 -1.50 -18.89 -23.43
N ILE A 382 -1.17 -19.78 -22.50
CA ILE A 382 -0.03 -19.66 -21.59
C ILE A 382 1.15 -20.27 -22.33
N ASP A 383 2.09 -19.42 -22.76
CA ASP A 383 3.17 -19.81 -23.65
C ASP A 383 4.46 -20.12 -22.88
N LEU A 384 5.19 -21.14 -23.34
CA LEU A 384 6.51 -21.46 -22.81
C LEU A 384 7.53 -20.37 -23.17
N PHE A 385 8.48 -20.14 -22.27
CA PHE A 385 9.51 -19.09 -22.40
C PHE A 385 8.97 -17.66 -22.44
N THR A 386 7.69 -17.47 -22.14
CA THR A 386 7.07 -16.16 -21.96
C THR A 386 7.05 -15.84 -20.46
N PRO A 387 7.62 -14.71 -20.03
CA PRO A 387 7.46 -14.24 -18.66
C PRO A 387 6.03 -13.72 -18.47
N TYR A 388 5.47 -14.03 -17.31
CA TYR A 388 4.19 -13.49 -16.83
C TYR A 388 4.42 -12.89 -15.44
N VAL A 389 3.87 -11.71 -15.18
CA VAL A 389 3.87 -11.14 -13.82
C VAL A 389 2.62 -11.61 -13.10
N ILE A 390 2.79 -12.43 -12.07
CA ILE A 390 1.70 -12.80 -11.15
C ILE A 390 1.72 -11.82 -9.98
N HIS A 391 0.57 -11.23 -9.69
CA HIS A 391 0.34 -10.40 -8.50
C HIS A 391 -0.80 -11.01 -7.68
N LEU A 392 -0.58 -11.22 -6.39
CA LEU A 392 -1.58 -11.68 -5.44
C LEU A 392 -1.86 -10.57 -4.42
N ASP A 393 -3.13 -10.16 -4.34
CA ASP A 393 -3.62 -9.31 -3.27
C ASP A 393 -4.26 -10.22 -2.21
N ILE A 394 -3.60 -10.43 -1.07
CA ILE A 394 -4.09 -11.21 0.06
C ILE A 394 -4.65 -10.27 1.11
N ASN A 395 -5.90 -10.47 1.50
CA ASN A 395 -6.59 -9.71 2.52
C ASN A 395 -7.30 -10.65 3.49
N ASP A 396 -6.65 -10.92 4.61
CA ASP A 396 -7.00 -11.88 5.64
C ASP A 396 -7.29 -13.28 5.06
N SER A 397 -8.51 -13.50 4.59
CA SER A 397 -9.01 -14.77 4.04
C SER A 397 -9.22 -14.78 2.52
N SER A 398 -9.15 -13.62 1.87
CA SER A 398 -9.39 -13.46 0.44
C SER A 398 -8.09 -13.31 -0.34
N VAL A 399 -8.03 -13.91 -1.53
CA VAL A 399 -6.91 -13.79 -2.48
C VAL A 399 -7.44 -13.41 -3.86
N SER A 400 -6.95 -12.30 -4.40
CA SER A 400 -7.13 -11.93 -5.80
C SER A 400 -5.83 -12.21 -6.57
N MET A 401 -5.92 -12.87 -7.73
CA MET A 401 -4.75 -13.13 -8.59
C MET A 401 -4.85 -12.35 -9.89
N LYS A 402 -3.90 -11.47 -10.15
CA LYS A 402 -3.72 -10.78 -11.43
C LYS A 402 -2.55 -11.38 -12.20
N VAL A 403 -2.65 -11.38 -13.53
CA VAL A 403 -1.57 -11.77 -14.44
C VAL A 403 -1.37 -10.64 -15.44
N ASP A 404 -0.17 -10.09 -15.51
CA ASP A 404 0.16 -8.91 -16.33
C ASP A 404 -0.85 -7.77 -16.12
N SER A 405 -1.19 -7.51 -14.85
CA SER A 405 -2.20 -6.55 -14.37
C SER A 405 -3.68 -6.89 -14.63
N GLU A 406 -3.99 -7.92 -15.42
CA GLU A 406 -5.38 -8.39 -15.62
C GLU A 406 -5.83 -9.24 -14.42
N LEU A 407 -6.93 -8.91 -13.74
CA LEU A 407 -7.48 -9.77 -12.69
C LEU A 407 -8.04 -11.07 -13.29
N ILE A 408 -7.43 -12.18 -12.91
CA ILE A 408 -7.82 -13.50 -13.40
C ILE A 408 -8.93 -14.10 -12.53
N GLY A 409 -8.88 -13.90 -11.21
CA GLY A 409 -9.94 -14.33 -10.30
C GLY A 409 -9.68 -14.05 -8.83
N THR A 410 -10.73 -14.18 -8.03
CA THR A 410 -10.71 -13.98 -6.57
C THR A 410 -11.31 -15.17 -5.85
N VAL A 411 -10.70 -15.59 -4.74
CA VAL A 411 -11.15 -16.68 -3.88
C VAL A 411 -11.15 -16.22 -2.43
N ASP A 412 -12.21 -16.57 -1.70
CA ASP A 412 -12.25 -16.48 -0.24
C ASP A 412 -12.07 -17.89 0.35
N PHE A 413 -11.02 -18.07 1.15
CA PHE A 413 -10.71 -19.32 1.82
C PHE A 413 -11.51 -19.51 3.12
N GLY A 414 -12.13 -18.45 3.65
CA GLY A 414 -12.93 -18.47 4.88
C GLY A 414 -12.12 -18.58 6.18
N GLU A 415 -10.80 -18.50 6.09
CA GLU A 415 -9.84 -18.53 7.21
C GLU A 415 -8.65 -17.62 6.90
N SER A 416 -7.96 -17.14 7.94
CA SER A 416 -6.80 -16.25 7.78
C SER A 416 -5.64 -16.96 7.07
N LEU A 417 -4.90 -16.22 6.26
CA LEU A 417 -3.88 -16.74 5.34
C LEU A 417 -2.44 -16.39 5.76
N ASN A 418 -2.25 -15.98 7.01
CA ASN A 418 -1.00 -15.42 7.51
C ASN A 418 -0.28 -16.30 8.56
N ASP A 419 -0.79 -17.51 8.80
CA ASP A 419 -0.23 -18.47 9.76
C ASP A 419 0.98 -19.24 9.17
N GLY A 420 1.01 -19.43 7.85
CA GLY A 420 2.11 -20.08 7.11
C GLY A 420 3.05 -19.11 6.39
N LYS A 421 4.08 -19.67 5.73
CA LYS A 421 5.09 -18.92 4.95
C LYS A 421 4.58 -18.55 3.55
N THR A 422 5.30 -17.67 2.85
CA THR A 422 5.08 -17.34 1.44
C THR A 422 6.29 -17.72 0.59
N GLY A 423 6.12 -17.90 -0.73
CA GLY A 423 7.23 -18.17 -1.64
C GLY A 423 6.80 -18.68 -3.01
N LEU A 424 7.61 -19.58 -3.57
CA LEU A 424 7.56 -20.03 -4.95
C LEU A 424 7.59 -21.56 -5.05
N ALA A 425 6.91 -22.12 -6.05
CA ALA A 425 6.90 -23.56 -6.28
C ALA A 425 6.83 -23.96 -7.76
N SER A 426 7.29 -25.18 -8.05
CA SER A 426 7.05 -25.87 -9.32
C SER A 426 6.72 -27.35 -9.08
N TYR A 427 6.03 -27.99 -10.03
CA TYR A 427 5.66 -29.40 -9.88
C TYR A 427 5.93 -30.21 -11.16
N ASN A 428 6.83 -31.19 -11.08
CA ASN A 428 7.34 -31.97 -12.22
C ASN A 428 7.79 -31.11 -13.43
N ALA A 429 8.26 -29.90 -13.15
CA ALA A 429 8.46 -28.85 -14.13
C ALA A 429 9.79 -28.13 -13.91
N LYS A 430 10.17 -27.32 -14.90
CA LYS A 430 11.29 -26.41 -14.80
C LYS A 430 10.76 -24.99 -14.96
N THR A 431 10.88 -24.19 -13.90
CA THR A 431 10.29 -22.85 -13.82
C THR A 431 11.34 -21.87 -13.32
N ARG A 432 11.38 -20.67 -13.92
CA ARG A 432 12.24 -19.56 -13.51
C ARG A 432 11.39 -18.46 -12.89
N PHE A 433 11.96 -17.80 -11.89
CA PHE A 433 11.40 -16.64 -11.22
C PHE A 433 12.47 -15.57 -11.21
N ASN A 434 12.21 -14.43 -11.84
CA ASN A 434 13.22 -13.40 -12.03
C ASN A 434 13.35 -12.51 -10.80
N TRP A 435 12.24 -12.24 -10.12
CA TRP A 435 12.20 -11.49 -8.88
C TRP A 435 11.02 -11.93 -8.04
N PHE A 436 11.06 -11.67 -6.74
CA PHE A 436 9.97 -11.89 -5.81
C PHE A 436 9.85 -10.67 -4.89
N GLU A 437 8.62 -10.19 -4.72
CA GLU A 437 8.31 -9.08 -3.85
C GLU A 437 7.17 -9.48 -2.91
N VAL A 438 7.29 -9.05 -1.66
CA VAL A 438 6.19 -9.12 -0.69
C VAL A 438 6.16 -7.84 0.14
N ASP A 439 4.97 -7.25 0.24
CA ASP A 439 4.75 -5.98 0.95
C ASP A 439 3.65 -6.16 2.01
N ASP A 440 3.82 -5.49 3.16
CA ASP A 440 2.82 -5.38 4.23
C ASP A 440 1.90 -4.16 4.05
N VAL A 441 2.28 -3.27 3.14
CA VAL A 441 1.47 -2.19 2.59
C VAL A 441 1.00 -2.63 1.20
N ILE A 442 -0.29 -2.47 0.91
CA ILE A 442 -0.79 -2.72 -0.45
C ILE A 442 -0.31 -1.59 -1.35
N THR A 443 0.90 -1.70 -1.91
CA THR A 443 1.52 -0.67 -2.75
C THR A 443 1.40 -1.01 -4.24
N ILE A 444 0.17 -0.87 -4.73
CA ILE A 444 -0.23 -0.61 -6.13
C ILE A 444 -0.25 -1.82 -7.08
N GLY A 445 -1.45 -2.41 -7.10
CA GLY A 445 -2.03 -3.07 -8.26
C GLY A 445 -3.51 -2.72 -8.40
N GLY A 446 -3.88 -1.45 -8.17
CA GLY A 446 -5.25 -0.95 -8.24
C GLY A 446 -6.07 -1.59 -9.36
N TYR A 447 -7.35 -1.86 -9.05
CA TYR A 447 -8.39 -2.17 -10.04
C TYR A 447 -8.09 -1.40 -11.31
N GLU A 448 -8.25 -2.01 -12.48
CA GLU A 448 -8.00 -1.30 -13.75
C GLU A 448 -8.73 0.06 -13.83
N HIS A 449 -9.68 0.34 -12.93
CA HIS A 449 -10.45 1.57 -12.80
C HIS A 449 -10.50 2.13 -11.35
N ILE A 450 -9.51 1.94 -10.46
CA ILE A 450 -9.33 2.83 -9.29
C ILE A 450 -7.83 3.21 -9.13
N PRO A 451 -7.48 4.51 -9.00
CA PRO A 451 -8.37 5.66 -8.93
C PRO A 451 -9.16 5.86 -10.24
N TYR A 452 -10.46 6.10 -10.11
CA TYR A 452 -11.31 6.54 -11.20
C TYR A 452 -11.91 7.88 -10.86
N THR A 453 -11.81 8.80 -11.81
CA THR A 453 -12.39 10.11 -11.70
C THR A 453 -13.27 10.39 -12.92
N GLU A 454 -14.38 11.09 -12.69
CA GLU A 454 -15.27 11.57 -13.72
C GLU A 454 -15.73 12.99 -13.39
N ASP A 455 -15.28 13.95 -14.20
CA ASP A 455 -15.63 15.38 -14.13
C ASP A 455 -16.74 15.77 -15.13
N PHE A 456 -17.26 14.81 -15.90
CA PHE A 456 -18.29 14.98 -16.93
C PHE A 456 -17.97 15.99 -18.03
N GLU A 457 -16.76 16.56 -18.09
CA GLU A 457 -16.36 17.58 -19.05
C GLU A 457 -16.29 17.05 -20.49
N SER A 458 -16.20 15.73 -20.63
CA SER A 458 -16.38 15.01 -21.89
C SER A 458 -17.77 15.21 -22.52
N GLY A 459 -18.77 15.61 -21.72
CA GLY A 459 -20.18 15.65 -22.10
C GLY A 459 -20.86 14.29 -22.15
N THR A 460 -20.20 13.26 -21.60
CA THR A 460 -20.70 11.89 -21.46
C THR A 460 -20.55 11.45 -20.01
N THR A 461 -21.16 10.34 -19.61
CA THR A 461 -21.01 9.78 -18.26
C THR A 461 -19.69 9.03 -18.03
N GLY A 462 -18.76 9.11 -19.00
CA GLY A 462 -17.56 8.28 -19.04
C GLY A 462 -17.92 6.80 -18.97
N LEU A 463 -17.45 6.14 -17.92
CA LEU A 463 -17.68 4.72 -17.67
C LEU A 463 -18.90 4.45 -16.78
N LEU A 464 -19.52 5.48 -16.19
CA LEU A 464 -20.76 5.30 -15.43
C LEU A 464 -21.88 4.87 -16.39
N GLU A 465 -22.46 3.70 -16.11
CA GLU A 465 -23.56 3.11 -16.86
C GLU A 465 -24.89 3.31 -16.15
N TYR A 466 -25.85 3.81 -16.90
CA TYR A 466 -27.22 3.96 -16.45
C TYR A 466 -27.91 2.62 -16.21
N GLN A 467 -28.52 2.47 -15.04
CA GLN A 467 -29.29 1.28 -14.69
C GLN A 467 -30.80 1.52 -14.88
N GLY A 468 -31.49 0.51 -15.42
CA GLY A 468 -32.94 0.57 -15.66
C GLY A 468 -33.36 1.64 -16.68
N THR A 469 -34.50 2.29 -16.45
CA THR A 469 -35.07 3.31 -17.36
C THR A 469 -34.85 4.73 -16.81
N THR A 470 -33.61 5.19 -16.73
CA THR A 470 -33.29 6.55 -16.22
C THR A 470 -33.51 7.64 -17.28
N THR A 471 -33.79 8.87 -16.83
CA THR A 471 -33.79 10.08 -17.66
C THR A 471 -32.54 10.95 -17.47
N GLY A 472 -31.57 10.46 -16.70
CA GLY A 472 -30.29 11.13 -16.45
C GLY A 472 -29.56 11.56 -17.72
N SER A 473 -28.90 12.71 -17.64
CA SER A 473 -28.11 13.23 -18.76
C SER A 473 -27.00 14.16 -18.28
N VAL A 474 -25.90 14.21 -19.03
CA VAL A 474 -24.86 15.23 -18.81
C VAL A 474 -25.31 16.54 -19.47
N ILE A 475 -25.42 17.59 -18.67
CA ILE A 475 -25.86 18.93 -19.10
C ILE A 475 -24.80 19.98 -18.78
N THR A 476 -24.92 21.17 -19.37
CA THR A 476 -24.09 22.32 -18.97
C THR A 476 -24.84 23.15 -17.91
N SER A 477 -24.23 23.33 -16.74
CA SER A 477 -24.72 24.14 -15.63
C SER A 477 -23.58 24.99 -15.07
N GLY A 478 -23.80 26.28 -14.80
CA GLY A 478 -22.76 27.15 -14.23
C GLY A 478 -21.50 27.39 -15.10
N GLY A 479 -21.43 26.81 -16.31
CA GLY A 479 -20.24 26.85 -17.17
C GLY A 479 -19.50 25.52 -17.27
N SER A 480 -19.76 24.59 -16.34
CA SER A 480 -19.23 23.23 -16.31
C SER A 480 -20.26 22.23 -16.84
N LYS A 481 -19.82 21.01 -17.16
CA LYS A 481 -20.68 19.89 -17.49
C LYS A 481 -20.88 19.03 -16.24
N VAL A 482 -22.12 18.67 -15.96
CA VAL A 482 -22.49 17.93 -14.75
C VAL A 482 -23.46 16.81 -15.10
N LEU A 483 -23.42 15.71 -14.36
CA LEU A 483 -24.44 14.67 -14.44
C LEU A 483 -25.71 15.14 -13.72
N LYS A 484 -26.78 15.34 -14.47
CA LYS A 484 -28.09 15.65 -13.91
C LYS A 484 -28.98 14.42 -13.84
N PHE A 485 -29.53 14.16 -12.67
CA PHE A 485 -30.72 13.34 -12.49
C PHE A 485 -31.92 14.24 -12.23
N ASP A 486 -33.00 14.05 -12.99
CA ASP A 486 -34.20 14.89 -12.95
C ASP A 486 -35.43 14.00 -12.77
N LYS A 487 -35.68 13.66 -11.51
CA LYS A 487 -36.75 12.77 -11.13
C LYS A 487 -38.02 13.53 -10.72
N ASN A 488 -38.62 14.21 -11.70
CA ASN A 488 -39.94 14.84 -11.58
C ASN A 488 -41.11 13.94 -12.05
N SER A 489 -40.83 12.91 -12.86
CA SER A 489 -41.76 11.82 -13.21
C SER A 489 -40.99 10.69 -13.90
N GLY A 490 -41.10 9.43 -13.45
CA GLY A 490 -40.26 8.35 -14.00
C GLY A 490 -40.17 7.13 -13.08
N PRO A 491 -39.16 6.23 -13.26
CA PRO A 491 -39.00 4.99 -12.47
C PRO A 491 -38.79 5.26 -10.98
N ASP A 492 -38.85 4.21 -10.15
CA ASP A 492 -38.71 4.32 -8.69
C ASP A 492 -37.35 4.86 -8.22
N ARG A 493 -36.30 4.87 -9.07
CA ARG A 493 -34.97 5.46 -8.82
C ARG A 493 -34.28 5.78 -10.15
N GLU A 494 -33.42 6.81 -10.18
CA GLU A 494 -32.43 7.03 -11.23
C GLU A 494 -31.06 6.65 -10.67
N ILE A 495 -30.32 5.81 -11.39
CA ILE A 495 -29.04 5.26 -10.94
C ILE A 495 -28.05 5.26 -12.10
N ALA A 496 -26.82 5.70 -11.84
CA ALA A 496 -25.66 5.42 -12.69
C ALA A 496 -24.62 4.69 -11.85
N ILE A 497 -24.11 3.58 -12.37
CA ILE A 497 -23.19 2.67 -11.68
C ILE A 497 -21.91 2.57 -12.49
N LEU A 498 -20.76 2.62 -11.84
CA LEU A 498 -19.50 2.26 -12.45
C LEU A 498 -19.50 0.74 -12.56
N PRO A 499 -19.63 0.15 -13.77
CA PRO A 499 -19.81 -1.27 -13.93
C PRO A 499 -18.61 -2.01 -13.38
N ASP A 500 -18.89 -3.04 -12.58
CA ASP A 500 -17.84 -3.82 -11.96
C ASP A 500 -17.35 -4.90 -12.94
N SER A 501 -16.05 -4.88 -13.24
CA SER A 501 -15.37 -6.02 -13.86
C SER A 501 -14.74 -6.94 -12.80
N TYR A 502 -14.49 -6.42 -11.58
CA TYR A 502 -13.69 -7.01 -10.50
C TYR A 502 -14.02 -6.44 -9.09
N PRO A 503 -14.24 -7.29 -8.07
CA PRO A 503 -14.84 -6.90 -6.78
C PRO A 503 -14.03 -5.85 -6.01
N LEU A 504 -14.61 -4.65 -5.75
CA LEU A 504 -13.99 -3.52 -5.01
C LEU A 504 -13.22 -3.89 -3.73
N PRO A 505 -12.20 -3.09 -3.32
CA PRO A 505 -11.38 -3.43 -2.17
C PRO A 505 -12.21 -3.37 -0.88
N HIS A 506 -11.71 -4.00 0.18
CA HIS A 506 -12.38 -3.97 1.47
C HIS A 506 -12.37 -2.58 2.12
N HIS A 507 -11.42 -1.74 1.73
CA HIS A 507 -11.35 -0.33 2.02
C HIS A 507 -11.40 0.47 0.72
N PHE A 508 -12.37 1.37 0.58
CA PHE A 508 -12.40 2.35 -0.51
C PHE A 508 -13.14 3.60 -0.09
N ASN A 509 -12.88 4.67 -0.81
CA ASN A 509 -13.46 5.97 -0.61
C ASN A 509 -14.13 6.47 -1.90
N VAL A 510 -15.24 7.18 -1.75
CA VAL A 510 -15.96 7.82 -2.86
C VAL A 510 -16.16 9.29 -2.54
N GLY A 511 -15.66 10.17 -3.40
CA GLY A 511 -15.90 11.61 -3.37
C GLY A 511 -16.85 12.03 -4.50
N VAL A 512 -17.78 12.95 -4.24
CA VAL A 512 -18.62 13.54 -5.29
C VAL A 512 -19.15 14.90 -4.87
N ASP A 513 -19.21 15.84 -5.82
CA ASP A 513 -19.84 17.15 -5.65
C ASP A 513 -21.33 17.06 -5.98
N VAL A 514 -22.18 17.69 -5.17
CA VAL A 514 -23.63 17.55 -5.23
C VAL A 514 -24.31 18.91 -5.13
N VAL A 515 -25.22 19.20 -6.08
CA VAL A 515 -26.08 20.40 -6.07
C VAL A 515 -27.55 20.00 -6.17
N PHE A 516 -28.38 20.47 -5.22
CA PHE A 516 -29.83 20.25 -5.23
C PHE A 516 -30.57 21.41 -5.91
N GLU A 517 -31.26 21.20 -7.04
CA GLU A 517 -31.88 22.30 -7.79
C GLU A 517 -33.24 22.79 -7.23
N THR A 518 -33.55 24.08 -7.43
CA THR A 518 -34.85 24.65 -7.06
C THR A 518 -36.01 24.20 -7.97
N GLY A 519 -36.87 23.34 -7.44
CA GLY A 519 -38.16 22.95 -8.03
C GLY A 519 -39.12 22.45 -6.96
N SER A 520 -39.93 23.37 -6.39
CA SER A 520 -40.89 23.16 -5.29
C SER A 520 -40.33 22.52 -4.01
N GLY A 521 -39.83 23.35 -3.09
CA GLY A 521 -39.69 23.07 -1.65
C GLY A 521 -39.10 21.70 -1.26
N LEU A 522 -37.82 21.66 -0.90
CA LEU A 522 -37.14 20.51 -0.26
C LEU A 522 -37.11 19.19 -1.04
N SER A 523 -37.63 19.10 -2.26
CA SER A 523 -37.99 17.79 -2.85
C SER A 523 -36.87 17.06 -3.61
N ALA A 524 -35.58 17.27 -3.28
CA ALA A 524 -34.46 16.57 -3.93
C ALA A 524 -33.67 15.72 -2.92
N ASP A 525 -33.34 14.48 -3.31
CA ASP A 525 -32.43 13.61 -2.58
C ASP A 525 -31.17 13.28 -3.41
N GLY A 526 -30.14 12.78 -2.74
CA GLY A 526 -28.85 12.47 -3.37
C GLY A 526 -28.10 11.44 -2.56
N TYR A 527 -27.60 10.40 -3.24
CA TYR A 527 -26.95 9.26 -2.61
C TYR A 527 -25.75 8.77 -3.41
N ILE A 528 -24.71 8.36 -2.67
CA ILE A 528 -23.69 7.43 -3.14
C ILE A 528 -24.23 6.01 -2.93
N VAL A 529 -24.13 5.18 -3.96
CA VAL A 529 -24.49 3.76 -3.96
C VAL A 529 -23.21 2.93 -3.87
N PHE A 530 -23.26 1.84 -3.11
CA PHE A 530 -22.15 0.91 -2.96
C PHE A 530 -22.65 -0.52 -2.73
N ASP A 531 -21.79 -1.52 -2.96
CA ASP A 531 -22.19 -2.93 -2.97
C ASP A 531 -23.41 -3.19 -3.87
N TYR A 532 -23.46 -2.51 -5.02
CA TYR A 532 -24.54 -2.65 -5.98
C TYR A 532 -24.41 -3.97 -6.74
N VAL A 533 -25.42 -4.83 -6.59
CA VAL A 533 -25.54 -6.09 -7.35
C VAL A 533 -26.57 -5.91 -8.46
N ASP A 534 -27.73 -5.38 -8.11
CA ASP A 534 -28.82 -5.06 -9.02
C ASP A 534 -29.77 -4.02 -8.40
N ASP A 535 -30.84 -3.65 -9.11
CA ASP A 535 -31.83 -2.67 -8.64
C ASP A 535 -32.69 -3.13 -7.44
N GLN A 536 -32.55 -4.40 -7.03
CA GLN A 536 -33.19 -4.97 -5.85
C GLN A 536 -32.21 -5.17 -4.68
N ASN A 537 -30.90 -5.12 -4.91
CA ASN A 537 -29.87 -5.51 -3.94
C ASN A 537 -28.67 -4.55 -3.99
N PHE A 538 -28.62 -3.60 -3.05
CA PHE A 538 -27.52 -2.64 -2.93
C PHE A 538 -27.51 -1.93 -1.58
N LYS A 539 -26.41 -1.24 -1.26
CA LYS A 539 -26.28 -0.32 -0.12
C LYS A 539 -26.18 1.12 -0.61
N TYR A 540 -26.52 2.08 0.26
CA TYR A 540 -26.50 3.50 -0.11
C TYR A 540 -26.25 4.39 1.10
N ALA A 541 -25.66 5.56 0.86
CA ALA A 541 -25.40 6.59 1.85
C ALA A 541 -25.68 7.99 1.26
N GLY A 542 -26.34 8.87 2.00
CA GLY A 542 -26.65 10.23 1.54
C GLY A 542 -27.80 10.86 2.29
N VAL A 543 -28.49 11.80 1.66
CA VAL A 543 -29.53 12.63 2.29
C VAL A 543 -30.86 12.53 1.53
N THR A 544 -31.96 12.48 2.28
CA THR A 544 -33.32 12.51 1.74
C THR A 544 -33.85 13.94 1.58
N GLU A 545 -34.95 14.10 0.85
CA GLU A 545 -35.75 15.34 0.77
C GLU A 545 -36.15 15.93 2.14
N ALA A 546 -36.30 15.08 3.16
CA ALA A 546 -36.65 15.49 4.51
C ALA A 546 -35.44 15.95 5.35
N GLN A 547 -34.28 16.16 4.72
CA GLN A 547 -33.01 16.51 5.39
C GLN A 547 -32.62 15.43 6.42
N LEU A 548 -32.99 14.18 6.11
CA LEU A 548 -32.61 13.00 6.88
C LEU A 548 -31.43 12.33 6.17
N TRP A 549 -30.25 12.42 6.78
CA TRP A 549 -29.09 11.63 6.40
C TRP A 549 -29.33 10.17 6.74
N THR A 550 -28.98 9.29 5.82
CA THR A 550 -29.25 7.87 5.96
C THR A 550 -28.13 7.04 5.35
N ILE A 551 -27.75 5.98 6.06
CA ILE A 551 -27.05 4.84 5.50
C ILE A 551 -28.01 3.65 5.56
N GLY A 552 -28.22 2.98 4.44
CA GLY A 552 -29.24 1.94 4.29
C GLY A 552 -28.85 0.85 3.31
N LYS A 553 -29.75 -0.13 3.19
CA LYS A 553 -29.63 -1.23 2.23
C LYS A 553 -30.99 -1.61 1.67
N VAL A 554 -30.99 -2.02 0.41
CA VAL A 554 -32.09 -2.65 -0.28
C VAL A 554 -31.75 -4.12 -0.44
N VAL A 555 -32.66 -5.01 -0.03
CA VAL A 555 -32.52 -6.46 -0.17
C VAL A 555 -33.82 -7.00 -0.72
N ASP A 556 -33.77 -7.69 -1.87
CA ASP A 556 -34.94 -8.16 -2.61
C ASP A 556 -36.00 -7.04 -2.82
N GLY A 557 -35.52 -5.83 -3.10
CA GLY A 557 -36.36 -4.63 -3.32
C GLY A 557 -36.89 -3.98 -2.04
N VAL A 558 -36.67 -4.60 -0.87
CA VAL A 558 -37.10 -4.06 0.42
C VAL A 558 -36.05 -3.11 0.96
N ASN A 559 -36.42 -1.84 1.09
CA ASN A 559 -35.55 -0.83 1.68
C ASN A 559 -35.51 -0.91 3.21
N SER A 560 -34.32 -0.83 3.79
CA SER A 560 -34.09 -0.79 5.23
C SER A 560 -33.01 0.23 5.59
N THR A 561 -33.33 1.12 6.54
CA THR A 561 -32.37 2.07 7.10
C THR A 561 -31.54 1.37 8.17
N VAL A 562 -30.21 1.48 8.07
CA VAL A 562 -29.26 0.94 9.07
C VAL A 562 -28.92 2.02 10.09
N ALA A 563 -28.65 3.24 9.62
CA ALA A 563 -28.40 4.40 10.45
C ALA A 563 -29.07 5.65 9.83
N ASN A 564 -29.47 6.61 10.66
CA ASN A 564 -29.93 7.92 10.20
C ASN A 564 -29.62 9.06 11.19
N LYS A 565 -29.59 10.29 10.67
CA LYS A 565 -29.43 11.54 11.42
C LYS A 565 -30.26 12.65 10.76
N SER A 566 -31.14 13.31 11.52
CA SER A 566 -32.01 14.36 10.98
C SER A 566 -31.41 15.74 11.17
N PHE A 567 -31.03 16.40 10.08
CA PHE A 567 -30.58 17.79 10.09
C PHE A 567 -31.73 18.73 10.49
N ALA A 568 -32.94 18.50 9.97
CA ALA A 568 -34.12 19.27 10.34
C ALA A 568 -34.44 19.23 11.85
N SER A 569 -34.13 18.12 12.53
CA SER A 569 -34.37 18.01 13.98
C SER A 569 -33.47 18.92 14.82
N ILE A 570 -32.32 19.32 14.28
CA ILE A 570 -31.32 20.15 14.94
C ILE A 570 -31.18 21.55 14.30
N GLY A 571 -32.12 21.91 13.41
CA GLY A 571 -32.14 23.23 12.75
C GLY A 571 -31.12 23.41 11.62
N ARG A 572 -30.45 22.33 11.19
CA ARG A 572 -29.52 22.33 10.05
C ARG A 572 -30.27 22.02 8.75
N PHE A 573 -29.86 22.63 7.64
CA PHE A 573 -30.46 22.37 6.32
C PHE A 573 -29.41 22.48 5.21
N LEU A 574 -29.51 21.64 4.19
CA LEU A 574 -28.82 21.84 2.92
C LEU A 574 -29.67 22.78 2.05
N ALA A 575 -29.07 23.89 1.62
CA ALA A 575 -29.63 24.84 0.69
C ALA A 575 -29.69 24.28 -0.73
N THR A 576 -30.65 24.77 -1.50
CA THR A 576 -30.75 24.48 -2.93
C THR A 576 -29.82 25.38 -3.74
N ASN A 577 -29.30 24.87 -4.86
CA ASN A 577 -28.36 25.53 -5.76
C ASN A 577 -27.00 25.86 -5.10
N GLN A 578 -26.68 25.18 -4.01
CA GLN A 578 -25.36 25.20 -3.36
C GLN A 578 -24.61 23.90 -3.68
N ASN A 579 -23.28 23.98 -3.79
CA ASN A 579 -22.41 22.82 -3.97
C ASN A 579 -22.02 22.22 -2.62
N TYR A 580 -22.04 20.89 -2.54
CA TYR A 580 -21.65 20.11 -1.37
C TYR A 580 -20.74 18.97 -1.79
N ARG A 581 -19.66 18.73 -1.05
CA ARG A 581 -18.81 17.55 -1.18
C ARG A 581 -19.34 16.43 -0.30
N PHE A 582 -19.84 15.36 -0.91
CA PHE A 582 -20.14 14.12 -0.23
C PHE A 582 -18.91 13.22 -0.27
N HIS A 583 -18.57 12.62 0.87
CA HIS A 583 -17.49 11.64 0.95
C HIS A 583 -17.96 10.40 1.70
N LEU A 584 -17.88 9.23 1.06
CA LEU A 584 -18.20 7.93 1.64
C LEU A 584 -16.92 7.13 1.83
N ALA A 585 -16.59 6.77 3.07
CA ALA A 585 -15.56 5.79 3.40
C ALA A 585 -16.21 4.43 3.69
N VAL A 586 -15.76 3.37 3.03
CA VAL A 586 -16.17 1.99 3.30
C VAL A 586 -14.96 1.23 3.81
N GLU A 587 -15.11 0.56 4.96
CA GLU A 587 -14.05 -0.22 5.61
C GLU A 587 -14.67 -1.51 6.13
N GLY A 588 -14.36 -2.63 5.48
CA GLY A 588 -14.81 -3.95 5.88
C GLY A 588 -16.34 -4.09 5.91
N ASN A 589 -16.93 -4.04 7.10
CA ASN A 589 -18.38 -4.11 7.32
C ASN A 589 -19.01 -2.76 7.72
N THR A 590 -18.23 -1.69 7.71
CA THR A 590 -18.64 -0.34 8.06
C THR A 590 -18.65 0.60 6.88
N ALA A 591 -19.52 1.61 6.95
CA ALA A 591 -19.52 2.74 6.03
C ALA A 591 -19.76 4.03 6.82
N GLU A 592 -19.05 5.08 6.47
CA GLU A 592 -19.16 6.41 7.07
C GLU A 592 -19.37 7.46 5.97
N ILE A 593 -20.39 8.30 6.14
CA ILE A 593 -20.67 9.41 5.23
C ILE A 593 -20.29 10.73 5.90
N SER A 594 -19.53 11.53 5.17
CA SER A 594 -19.09 12.87 5.54
C SER A 594 -19.63 13.89 4.54
N LEU A 595 -19.83 15.11 5.03
CA LEU A 595 -20.23 16.28 4.27
C LEU A 595 -19.17 17.35 4.47
N ASN A 596 -18.50 17.79 3.41
CA ASN A 596 -17.51 18.87 3.47
C ASN A 596 -16.45 18.61 4.56
N GLY A 597 -15.93 17.37 4.60
CA GLY A 597 -14.98 16.90 5.61
C GLY A 597 -15.58 16.48 6.96
N GLU A 598 -16.78 16.97 7.34
CA GLU A 598 -17.42 16.63 8.61
C GLU A 598 -18.07 15.24 8.55
N SER A 599 -17.66 14.33 9.43
CA SER A 599 -18.32 13.04 9.61
C SER A 599 -19.75 13.23 10.12
N ILE A 600 -20.74 12.83 9.31
CA ILE A 600 -22.15 13.02 9.63
C ILE A 600 -22.69 11.81 10.39
N LEU A 601 -22.42 10.61 9.88
CA LEU A 601 -23.00 9.35 10.35
C LEU A 601 -22.19 8.14 9.88
N SER A 602 -22.05 7.13 10.73
CA SER A 602 -21.50 5.82 10.38
C SER A 602 -22.50 4.69 10.64
N ALA A 603 -22.30 3.57 9.94
CA ALA A 603 -23.13 2.38 10.06
C ALA A 603 -22.27 1.11 10.01
N ASN A 604 -22.64 0.10 10.79
CA ASN A 604 -22.10 -1.25 10.71
C ASN A 604 -23.16 -2.21 10.17
N PHE A 605 -22.84 -2.93 9.10
CA PHE A 605 -23.77 -3.83 8.42
C PHE A 605 -23.78 -5.25 9.00
N GLY A 606 -22.82 -5.60 9.86
CA GLY A 606 -22.62 -6.95 10.41
C GLY A 606 -22.16 -8.00 9.39
N ALA A 607 -21.95 -7.59 8.14
CA ALA A 607 -21.48 -8.39 7.01
C ALA A 607 -20.74 -7.46 6.04
N LYS A 608 -20.05 -8.03 5.05
CA LYS A 608 -19.25 -7.26 4.08
C LYS A 608 -20.06 -6.11 3.46
N ALA A 609 -19.45 -4.92 3.49
CA ALA A 609 -19.96 -3.70 2.87
C ALA A 609 -19.38 -3.46 1.46
N TYR A 610 -18.44 -4.30 1.04
CA TYR A 610 -17.76 -4.33 -0.25
C TYR A 610 -18.06 -5.67 -0.94
N GLY A 611 -18.41 -5.66 -2.22
CA GLY A 611 -18.84 -6.88 -2.93
C GLY A 611 -19.64 -6.68 -4.21
N GLY A 612 -20.04 -5.45 -4.50
CA GLY A 612 -20.67 -5.03 -5.74
C GLY A 612 -20.24 -3.61 -6.11
N SER A 613 -20.80 -3.09 -7.19
CA SER A 613 -20.39 -1.82 -7.81
C SER A 613 -20.70 -0.58 -6.95
N VAL A 614 -20.10 0.55 -7.31
CA VAL A 614 -20.40 1.87 -6.75
C VAL A 614 -21.01 2.80 -7.79
N GLY A 615 -21.68 3.85 -7.33
CA GLY A 615 -22.20 4.88 -8.22
C GLY A 615 -23.07 5.90 -7.51
N LEU A 616 -24.00 6.48 -8.25
CA LEU A 616 -24.82 7.62 -7.85
C LEU A 616 -26.29 7.30 -8.03
N MET A 617 -27.13 7.78 -7.10
CA MET A 617 -28.57 7.56 -7.14
C MET A 617 -29.37 8.78 -6.67
N VAL A 618 -30.51 8.98 -7.33
CA VAL A 618 -31.59 9.88 -6.92
C VAL A 618 -32.92 9.11 -6.90
N ARG A 619 -33.74 9.34 -5.88
CA ARG A 619 -35.07 8.74 -5.72
C ARG A 619 -36.19 9.79 -5.80
N THR A 620 -35.93 11.08 -5.63
CA THR A 620 -36.88 12.16 -5.91
C THR A 620 -36.18 13.49 -6.20
N GLY A 621 -36.78 14.32 -7.03
CA GLY A 621 -36.31 15.67 -7.33
C GLY A 621 -35.19 15.76 -8.35
N SER A 622 -34.53 16.92 -8.39
CA SER A 622 -33.47 17.25 -9.35
C SER A 622 -32.16 17.51 -8.62
N THR A 623 -31.15 16.69 -8.92
CA THR A 623 -29.84 16.73 -8.29
C THR A 623 -28.76 16.65 -9.38
N LEU A 624 -27.75 17.52 -9.25
CA LEU A 624 -26.58 17.55 -10.12
C LEU A 624 -25.42 16.91 -9.36
N PHE A 625 -24.63 16.10 -10.07
CA PHE A 625 -23.40 15.48 -9.58
C PHE A 625 -22.23 15.92 -10.46
N ASP A 626 -21.10 16.19 -9.82
CA ASP A 626 -19.84 16.55 -10.48
C ASP A 626 -18.64 15.94 -9.73
N ASN A 627 -17.46 15.91 -10.35
CA ASN A 627 -16.20 15.47 -9.74
C ASN A 627 -16.32 14.15 -8.96
N PHE A 628 -16.88 13.11 -9.59
CA PHE A 628 -16.98 11.78 -9.00
C PHE A 628 -15.58 11.15 -8.93
N GLU A 629 -15.21 10.67 -7.76
CA GLU A 629 -13.92 10.04 -7.48
C GLU A 629 -14.14 8.74 -6.73
N LEU A 630 -13.44 7.69 -7.14
CA LEU A 630 -13.38 6.40 -6.47
C LEU A 630 -11.91 6.02 -6.36
N ASP A 631 -11.42 5.88 -5.13
CA ASP A 631 -10.02 5.55 -4.83
C ASP A 631 -9.94 4.82 -3.47
N GLU A 632 -8.88 4.08 -3.21
CA GLU A 632 -8.55 3.61 -1.86
C GLU A 632 -8.23 4.78 -0.94
N THR A 633 -7.69 5.87 -1.49
CA THR A 633 -7.46 7.12 -0.77
C THR A 633 -8.06 8.29 -1.53
N VAL A 634 -9.29 8.66 -1.20
CA VAL A 634 -9.84 9.95 -1.63
C VAL A 634 -9.50 10.97 -0.55
N ASP A 635 -8.90 12.09 -0.94
CA ASP A 635 -8.75 13.21 -0.03
C ASP A 635 -10.14 13.62 0.44
N ASN A 636 -10.36 13.57 1.76
CA ASN A 636 -11.52 14.19 2.41
C ASN A 636 -11.06 15.51 3.01
N PRO A 637 -10.66 16.51 2.19
CA PRO A 637 -10.22 17.78 2.73
C PRO A 637 -11.38 18.34 3.55
N VAL A 638 -11.06 18.87 4.72
CA VAL A 638 -11.99 19.68 5.48
C VAL A 638 -12.12 20.99 4.72
N ASP A 639 -12.99 20.97 3.71
CA ASP A 639 -13.48 22.17 3.06
C ASP A 639 -14.57 22.72 3.97
N PHE A 640 -14.30 23.80 4.71
CA PHE A 640 -15.34 24.44 5.50
C PHE A 640 -16.28 25.17 4.53
N SER A 641 -17.16 24.43 3.89
CA SER A 641 -18.35 24.97 3.25
C SER A 641 -19.55 24.59 4.10
N PRO A 642 -19.98 25.47 5.01
CA PRO A 642 -21.41 25.58 5.18
C PRO A 642 -21.82 27.04 5.06
N ASP A 643 -22.80 27.28 4.18
CA ASP A 643 -23.83 28.28 4.45
C ASP A 643 -24.66 27.68 5.60
N TYR A 644 -24.16 27.79 6.83
CA TYR A 644 -24.94 27.38 7.98
C TYR A 644 -26.09 28.38 8.13
N ILE A 645 -27.32 27.90 7.99
CA ILE A 645 -28.54 28.69 8.14
C ILE A 645 -29.36 28.10 9.29
N GLU A 646 -29.56 28.88 10.35
CA GLU A 646 -30.54 28.61 11.39
C GLU A 646 -31.65 29.67 11.35
N ASP A 647 -32.89 29.23 11.41
CA ASP A 647 -34.09 30.08 11.37
C ASP A 647 -34.98 29.92 12.62
N PHE A 648 -34.47 29.21 13.63
CA PHE A 648 -35.07 28.97 14.94
C PHE A 648 -36.47 28.33 14.91
N ARG A 649 -36.86 27.66 13.80
CA ARG A 649 -38.16 26.98 13.68
C ARG A 649 -38.28 25.72 14.56
N SER A 650 -37.18 25.07 14.90
CA SER A 650 -37.17 23.82 15.68
C SER A 650 -37.21 24.08 17.20
N VAL A 651 -38.07 23.33 17.91
CA VAL A 651 -38.20 23.34 19.38
C VAL A 651 -37.34 22.28 20.09
N ALA A 652 -36.61 21.45 19.34
CA ALA A 652 -35.65 20.52 19.92
C ALA A 652 -34.29 21.24 20.11
N GLY A 653 -33.59 20.94 21.22
CA GLY A 653 -32.28 21.52 21.55
C GLY A 653 -31.36 21.47 20.33
N GLY A 654 -30.97 22.65 19.84
CA GLY A 654 -30.30 22.84 18.56
C GLY A 654 -28.83 22.45 18.60
N GLN A 655 -28.12 22.70 17.49
CA GLN A 655 -26.66 22.62 17.42
C GLN A 655 -25.97 23.73 18.22
N PHE A 656 -26.71 24.74 18.67
CA PHE A 656 -26.18 25.80 19.49
C PHE A 656 -26.02 25.38 20.95
N GLU A 657 -24.89 25.79 21.53
CA GLU A 657 -24.68 25.75 22.97
C GLU A 657 -25.19 27.05 23.59
N TYR A 658 -25.92 26.89 24.69
CA TYR A 658 -26.54 28.01 25.41
C TYR A 658 -25.80 28.25 26.71
N PHE A 659 -25.19 29.42 26.82
CA PHE A 659 -24.79 29.97 28.11
C PHE A 659 -25.96 30.73 28.72
N ASN A 660 -26.27 30.42 29.99
CA ASN A 660 -27.48 30.86 30.69
C ASN A 660 -28.79 30.46 30.00
N GLU A 661 -28.87 29.19 29.54
CA GLU A 661 -30.00 28.58 28.84
C GLU A 661 -31.38 28.90 29.42
N ALA A 662 -31.52 28.98 30.75
CA ALA A 662 -32.80 29.26 31.41
C ALA A 662 -33.42 30.63 31.07
N GLN A 663 -32.64 31.53 30.48
CA GLN A 663 -33.04 32.88 30.07
C GLN A 663 -33.26 33.01 28.56
N TRP A 664 -33.02 31.94 27.81
CA TRP A 664 -33.31 31.87 26.38
C TRP A 664 -34.68 31.25 26.18
N ASP A 665 -35.49 31.87 25.33
CA ASP A 665 -36.83 31.39 24.98
C ASP A 665 -37.05 31.52 23.47
N LYS A 666 -37.45 30.41 22.85
CA LYS A 666 -37.81 30.40 21.43
C LYS A 666 -39.22 30.95 21.27
N ARG A 667 -39.35 32.12 20.66
CA ARG A 667 -40.63 32.82 20.46
C ARG A 667 -41.11 32.71 19.02
N ARG A 668 -42.43 32.81 18.85
CA ARG A 668 -43.08 32.90 17.54
C ARG A 668 -43.98 34.12 17.49
N THR A 669 -43.63 35.08 16.66
CA THR A 669 -44.34 36.37 16.53
C THR A 669 -44.71 36.60 15.07
N GLN A 670 -46.00 36.82 14.78
CA GLN A 670 -46.53 37.10 13.42
C GLN A 670 -46.18 36.08 12.30
N GLY A 671 -45.61 34.93 12.64
CA GLY A 671 -45.21 33.91 11.66
C GLY A 671 -43.72 33.63 11.68
N ASP A 672 -42.93 34.56 12.19
CA ASP A 672 -41.47 34.48 12.31
C ASP A 672 -41.10 33.81 13.63
N TYR A 673 -39.95 33.13 13.60
CA TYR A 673 -39.39 32.42 14.73
C TYR A 673 -38.13 33.16 15.20
N SER A 674 -37.95 33.27 16.50
CA SER A 674 -36.78 33.90 17.09
C SER A 674 -36.29 33.14 18.30
N ASP A 675 -34.99 33.21 18.57
CA ASP A 675 -34.42 32.90 19.87
C ASP A 675 -34.24 34.21 20.65
N THR A 676 -34.90 34.31 21.81
CA THR A 676 -34.95 35.54 22.59
C THR A 676 -34.23 35.34 23.91
N PHE A 677 -33.19 36.14 24.16
CA PHE A 677 -32.56 36.20 25.49
C PHE A 677 -33.21 37.30 26.33
N ASP A 678 -33.53 37.00 27.60
CA ASP A 678 -33.98 37.98 28.58
C ASP A 678 -33.05 38.01 29.81
N GLY A 679 -32.10 38.96 29.77
CA GLY A 679 -31.15 39.24 30.85
C GLY A 679 -31.57 40.34 31.82
N THR A 680 -32.79 40.88 31.70
CA THR A 680 -33.12 42.20 32.24
C THR A 680 -33.30 42.22 33.75
N GLU A 681 -33.72 41.10 34.35
CA GLU A 681 -33.82 40.97 35.82
C GLU A 681 -32.49 40.58 36.48
N THR A 682 -31.61 39.86 35.78
CA THR A 682 -30.41 39.25 36.38
C THR A 682 -29.13 40.02 36.13
N GLY A 683 -29.02 40.77 35.03
CA GLY A 683 -27.76 41.38 34.61
C GLY A 683 -26.81 40.42 33.89
N ASP A 684 -27.27 39.20 33.61
CA ASP A 684 -26.44 38.15 33.06
C ASP A 684 -26.13 38.37 31.57
N LEU A 685 -25.03 37.74 31.13
CA LEU A 685 -24.66 37.59 29.73
C LEU A 685 -25.33 36.33 29.17
N GLY A 686 -26.06 36.45 28.08
CA GLY A 686 -26.53 35.33 27.27
C GLY A 686 -25.61 35.14 26.09
N VAL A 687 -25.14 33.92 25.89
CA VAL A 687 -24.41 33.52 24.68
C VAL A 687 -25.08 32.31 24.07
N LEU A 688 -25.24 32.36 22.75
CA LEU A 688 -25.75 31.30 21.89
C LEU A 688 -24.65 31.02 20.85
N THR A 689 -23.88 29.95 21.00
CA THR A 689 -22.73 29.65 20.12
C THR A 689 -22.99 28.43 19.26
N LEU A 690 -22.65 28.50 17.98
CA LEU A 690 -22.53 27.37 17.08
C LEU A 690 -21.13 26.77 17.28
N PRO A 691 -21.00 25.57 17.87
CA PRO A 691 -19.71 24.92 18.02
C PRO A 691 -19.12 24.65 16.63
N THR A 692 -17.90 25.11 16.43
CA THR A 692 -17.13 24.93 15.21
C THR A 692 -16.12 23.81 15.50
N PRO A 693 -16.33 22.57 15.00
CA PRO A 693 -15.42 21.46 15.29
C PRO A 693 -14.02 21.65 14.66
N TYR A 694 -13.86 22.65 13.80
CA TYR A 694 -12.63 23.02 13.10
C TYR A 694 -12.48 24.55 13.09
N GLN A 695 -11.25 25.01 12.81
CA GLN A 695 -10.96 26.42 12.59
C GLN A 695 -11.79 26.94 11.40
N LEU A 696 -12.44 28.09 11.55
CA LEU A 696 -13.18 28.74 10.47
C LEU A 696 -12.24 29.15 9.32
N PRO A 697 -12.73 29.35 8.09
CA PRO A 697 -11.96 29.92 6.99
C PRO A 697 -11.28 31.22 7.40
N GLU A 698 -10.20 31.58 6.71
CA GLU A 698 -9.56 32.88 6.92
C GLU A 698 -10.55 34.04 6.63
N ASN A 699 -11.45 33.83 5.66
CA ASN A 699 -12.44 34.81 5.25
C ASN A 699 -13.85 34.23 5.37
N PHE A 700 -14.68 34.80 6.23
CA PHE A 700 -16.06 34.35 6.42
C PHE A 700 -16.97 35.53 6.75
N TYR A 701 -18.29 35.34 6.65
CA TYR A 701 -19.25 36.30 7.17
C TYR A 701 -20.25 35.62 8.11
N VAL A 702 -20.74 36.39 9.08
CA VAL A 702 -21.85 36.00 9.95
C VAL A 702 -22.92 37.06 9.82
N ARG A 703 -24.19 36.64 9.68
CA ARG A 703 -25.34 37.56 9.57
C ARG A 703 -26.45 37.12 10.50
N THR A 704 -27.12 38.10 11.10
CA THR A 704 -28.37 37.89 11.83
C THR A 704 -29.33 39.05 11.58
N THR A 705 -30.59 38.82 11.88
CA THR A 705 -31.57 39.89 12.12
C THR A 705 -31.88 39.92 13.61
N LEU A 706 -31.71 41.08 14.26
CA LEU A 706 -32.04 41.28 15.68
C LEU A 706 -33.18 42.28 15.88
N GLU A 707 -33.86 42.20 17.01
CA GLU A 707 -34.82 43.20 17.50
C GLU A 707 -34.55 43.46 18.99
N LEU A 708 -34.30 44.72 19.33
CA LEU A 708 -34.12 45.17 20.71
C LEU A 708 -35.48 45.50 21.31
N LEU A 709 -35.92 44.75 22.32
CA LEU A 709 -37.30 44.84 22.81
C LEU A 709 -37.47 45.93 23.87
N SER A 710 -38.49 46.76 23.69
CA SER A 710 -38.89 47.76 24.68
C SER A 710 -39.55 47.11 25.91
N PRO A 711 -39.51 47.77 27.09
CA PRO A 711 -40.02 47.18 28.32
C PRO A 711 -41.53 46.94 28.24
N SER A 712 -41.96 45.72 28.56
CA SER A 712 -43.39 45.42 28.68
C SER A 712 -43.93 45.87 30.06
N GLY A 713 -44.54 47.06 30.13
CA GLY A 713 -45.23 47.53 31.34
C GLY A 713 -44.38 48.38 32.30
N LEU A 714 -44.39 48.06 33.61
CA LEU A 714 -43.79 48.88 34.70
C LEU A 714 -42.39 48.38 35.15
N GLU A 715 -41.72 47.58 34.31
CA GLU A 715 -40.42 46.98 34.63
C GLU A 715 -39.28 48.01 34.70
N SER A 716 -38.18 47.63 35.36
CA SER A 716 -37.08 48.53 35.70
C SER A 716 -36.46 49.20 34.48
N THR A 717 -36.21 50.52 34.60
CA THR A 717 -35.66 51.38 33.54
C THR A 717 -34.15 51.24 33.33
N ASP A 718 -33.52 50.23 33.91
CA ASP A 718 -32.08 49.99 33.86
C ASP A 718 -31.86 48.74 32.98
N ARG A 719 -31.90 48.93 31.66
CA ARG A 719 -31.64 47.90 30.63
C ARG A 719 -30.60 48.47 29.66
N ASP A 720 -29.67 47.64 29.18
CA ASP A 720 -28.55 48.10 28.34
C ASP A 720 -28.83 48.05 26.82
N TYR A 721 -30.03 47.64 26.40
CA TYR A 721 -30.51 47.49 25.01
C TYR A 721 -29.37 47.18 24.01
N ASN A 722 -28.96 45.92 23.95
CA ASN A 722 -27.83 45.50 23.15
C ASN A 722 -28.03 44.13 22.52
N GLY A 723 -27.26 43.86 21.48
CA GLY A 723 -27.18 42.57 20.81
C GLY A 723 -25.91 42.50 19.99
N PHE A 724 -25.30 41.32 19.94
CA PHE A 724 -23.98 41.09 19.38
C PHE A 724 -23.96 39.85 18.50
N ILE A 725 -23.23 39.94 17.38
CA ILE A 725 -22.59 38.77 16.78
C ILE A 725 -21.31 38.50 17.56
N ILE A 726 -21.12 37.25 17.96
CA ILE A 726 -19.95 36.74 18.65
C ILE A 726 -19.12 35.93 17.63
N PHE A 727 -17.81 36.10 17.68
CA PHE A 727 -16.86 35.34 16.86
C PHE A 727 -15.57 35.09 17.64
N ASP A 728 -14.83 34.06 17.26
CA ASP A 728 -13.62 33.63 17.96
C ASP A 728 -13.88 33.42 19.47
N TYR A 729 -15.00 32.77 19.78
CA TYR A 729 -15.45 32.48 21.13
C TYR A 729 -14.61 31.37 21.76
N VAL A 730 -14.06 31.65 22.94
CA VAL A 730 -13.28 30.68 23.73
C VAL A 730 -14.10 30.19 24.92
N ASN A 731 -14.80 31.10 25.60
CA ASN A 731 -15.74 30.84 26.71
C ASN A 731 -16.52 32.13 27.05
N GLU A 732 -17.42 32.06 28.03
CA GLU A 732 -18.30 33.16 28.43
C GLU A 732 -17.57 34.41 28.96
N ASN A 733 -16.26 34.31 29.21
CA ASN A 733 -15.42 35.41 29.68
C ASN A 733 -14.40 35.88 28.63
N ASP A 734 -14.31 35.24 27.47
CA ASP A 734 -13.31 35.53 26.43
C ASP A 734 -13.86 35.24 25.02
N PHE A 735 -14.24 36.30 24.30
CA PHE A 735 -14.71 36.22 22.91
C PHE A 735 -14.63 37.57 22.19
N LYS A 736 -14.62 37.58 20.86
CA LYS A 736 -14.72 38.80 20.07
C LYS A 736 -16.16 39.05 19.67
N TYR A 737 -16.51 40.32 19.49
CA TYR A 737 -17.90 40.71 19.23
C TYR A 737 -18.01 41.92 18.32
N ALA A 738 -19.14 41.99 17.62
CA ALA A 738 -19.60 43.18 16.93
C ALA A 738 -21.10 43.36 17.20
N GLY A 739 -21.56 44.58 17.45
CA GLY A 739 -22.97 44.80 17.73
C GLY A 739 -23.30 46.20 18.20
N ILE A 740 -24.46 46.34 18.81
CA ILE A 740 -25.05 47.62 19.20
C ILE A 740 -25.08 47.78 20.72
N LEU A 741 -24.70 48.96 21.20
CA LEU A 741 -24.95 49.46 22.55
C LEU A 741 -25.91 50.65 22.44
N GLN A 742 -27.22 50.37 22.46
CA GLN A 742 -28.23 51.37 22.06
C GLN A 742 -28.33 52.53 23.05
N ASN A 743 -28.13 52.29 24.35
CA ASN A 743 -28.09 53.36 25.36
C ASN A 743 -27.04 54.44 25.05
N GLU A 744 -25.95 54.06 24.38
CA GLU A 744 -24.90 54.97 23.95
C GLU A 744 -25.08 55.46 22.50
N ASN A 745 -26.06 54.91 21.77
CA ASN A 745 -26.24 55.01 20.32
C ASN A 745 -24.97 54.65 19.55
N LYS A 746 -24.33 53.52 19.91
CA LYS A 746 -23.06 53.12 19.32
C LYS A 746 -23.10 51.72 18.73
N TRP A 747 -22.57 51.61 17.52
CA TRP A 747 -22.09 50.34 16.97
C TRP A 747 -20.64 50.14 17.37
N VAL A 748 -20.29 48.91 17.75
CA VAL A 748 -18.99 48.56 18.31
C VAL A 748 -18.44 47.28 17.70
N ILE A 749 -17.12 47.19 17.59
CA ILE A 749 -16.37 45.93 17.41
C ILE A 749 -15.34 45.87 18.53
N GLY A 750 -15.24 44.74 19.23
CA GLY A 750 -14.39 44.62 20.41
C GLY A 750 -13.98 43.19 20.76
N HIS A 751 -13.19 43.09 21.83
CA HIS A 751 -12.82 41.84 22.49
C HIS A 751 -13.38 41.88 23.91
N TYR A 752 -14.30 40.98 24.22
CA TYR A 752 -14.88 40.83 25.56
C TYR A 752 -13.95 40.00 26.42
N GLN A 753 -13.48 40.57 27.53
CA GLN A 753 -12.66 39.90 28.53
C GLN A 753 -13.28 40.04 29.93
N GLY A 754 -14.60 39.77 30.02
CA GLY A 754 -15.42 39.95 31.22
C GLY A 754 -16.18 41.29 31.27
N ASP A 755 -15.86 42.24 30.40
CA ASP A 755 -16.59 43.50 30.24
C ASP A 755 -16.55 44.05 28.79
N PHE A 756 -17.45 45.00 28.51
CA PHE A 756 -17.60 45.69 27.22
C PHE A 756 -16.96 47.10 27.22
N ALA A 757 -16.17 47.47 28.24
CA ALA A 757 -15.82 48.86 28.53
C ALA A 757 -14.74 49.47 27.61
N SER A 758 -14.26 48.75 26.60
CA SER A 758 -13.20 49.20 25.70
C SER A 758 -13.30 48.53 24.32
N PRO A 759 -14.24 48.94 23.46
CA PRO A 759 -14.30 48.43 22.10
C PRO A 759 -13.06 48.85 21.30
N LEU A 760 -12.63 48.01 20.35
CA LEU A 760 -11.52 48.30 19.44
C LEU A 760 -11.90 49.41 18.45
N ALA A 761 -13.16 49.43 18.03
CA ALA A 761 -13.74 50.45 17.18
C ALA A 761 -15.16 50.77 17.63
N GLU A 762 -15.58 52.04 17.49
CA GLU A 762 -16.95 52.48 17.74
C GLU A 762 -17.37 53.58 16.76
N THR A 763 -18.67 53.64 16.45
CA THR A 763 -19.28 54.76 15.70
C THR A 763 -20.68 55.04 16.23
N THR A 764 -21.13 56.29 16.12
CA THR A 764 -22.45 56.71 16.61
C THR A 764 -23.49 56.59 15.51
N ASP A 765 -24.53 55.80 15.74
CA ASP A 765 -25.73 55.77 14.92
C ASP A 765 -26.96 55.45 15.77
N PHE A 766 -28.11 55.99 15.38
CA PHE A 766 -29.34 55.85 16.14
C PHE A 766 -30.11 54.61 15.69
N VAL A 767 -30.64 53.86 16.65
CA VAL A 767 -31.41 52.65 16.44
C VAL A 767 -32.71 52.72 17.25
N ASP A 768 -33.83 52.52 16.58
CA ASP A 768 -35.16 52.41 17.20
C ASP A 768 -35.34 51.04 17.88
N LEU A 769 -36.08 51.03 19.00
CA LEU A 769 -36.50 49.80 19.67
C LEU A 769 -37.71 49.20 18.95
N ASP A 770 -37.92 47.90 19.11
CA ASP A 770 -39.02 47.14 18.48
C ASP A 770 -39.01 47.19 16.94
N GLU A 771 -37.85 47.46 16.34
CA GLU A 771 -37.60 47.33 14.91
C GLU A 771 -36.58 46.22 14.64
N GLN A 772 -36.82 45.44 13.59
CA GLN A 772 -35.89 44.42 13.13
C GLN A 772 -34.77 45.08 12.33
N ILE A 773 -33.53 44.73 12.66
CA ILE A 773 -32.32 45.28 12.07
C ILE A 773 -31.46 44.13 11.59
N GLN A 774 -31.09 44.18 10.32
CA GLN A 774 -30.16 43.22 9.77
C GLN A 774 -28.75 43.77 9.92
N PHE A 775 -27.84 42.96 10.45
CA PHE A 775 -26.44 43.29 10.45
C PHE A 775 -25.57 42.05 10.24
N ASP A 776 -24.47 42.24 9.53
CA ASP A 776 -23.49 41.21 9.23
C ASP A 776 -22.09 41.67 9.61
N ILE A 777 -21.24 40.72 9.97
CA ILE A 777 -19.80 40.92 9.98
C ILE A 777 -19.18 40.18 8.81
N ARG A 778 -18.14 40.78 8.23
CA ARG A 778 -17.26 40.12 7.26
C ARG A 778 -15.85 40.13 7.81
N VAL A 779 -15.31 38.95 7.98
CA VAL A 779 -13.97 38.70 8.49
C VAL A 779 -13.06 38.44 7.30
N TYR A 780 -11.93 39.13 7.25
CA TYR A 780 -10.85 38.88 6.31
C TYR A 780 -9.54 38.73 7.09
N GLY A 781 -9.21 37.50 7.43
CA GLY A 781 -8.09 37.14 8.29
C GLY A 781 -8.22 37.75 9.69
N SER A 782 -7.56 38.88 9.90
CA SER A 782 -7.56 39.64 11.14
C SER A 782 -8.43 40.90 11.10
N THR A 783 -8.94 41.29 9.93
CA THR A 783 -9.81 42.46 9.76
C THR A 783 -11.28 42.06 9.88
N VAL A 784 -12.08 42.82 10.63
CA VAL A 784 -13.53 42.63 10.73
C VAL A 784 -14.25 43.89 10.28
N HIS A 785 -15.16 43.73 9.33
CA HIS A 785 -16.06 44.79 8.86
C HIS A 785 -17.47 44.51 9.36
N LEU A 786 -18.09 45.50 9.98
CA LEU A 786 -19.50 45.47 10.38
C LEU A 786 -20.34 46.21 9.35
N TYR A 787 -21.40 45.55 8.88
CA TYR A 787 -22.42 46.09 7.99
C TYR A 787 -23.77 46.10 8.71
N VAL A 788 -24.56 47.15 8.50
CA VAL A 788 -25.93 47.29 9.01
C VAL A 788 -26.80 47.67 7.84
N ASP A 789 -27.91 46.96 7.65
CA ASP A 789 -28.79 47.09 6.48
C ASP A 789 -28.01 47.11 5.15
N PHE A 790 -27.03 46.20 5.04
CA PHE A 790 -26.11 46.04 3.92
C PHE A 790 -25.13 47.21 3.66
N ALA A 791 -25.08 48.22 4.52
CA ALA A 791 -24.13 49.32 4.43
C ALA A 791 -22.96 49.14 5.41
N PRO A 792 -21.69 49.36 5.00
CA PRO A 792 -20.56 49.25 5.91
C PRO A 792 -20.60 50.38 6.95
N VAL A 793 -20.54 50.01 8.22
CA VAL A 793 -20.65 50.92 9.37
C VAL A 793 -19.31 51.09 10.08
N LEU A 794 -18.59 49.99 10.30
CA LEU A 794 -17.40 49.98 11.14
C LEU A 794 -16.37 48.97 10.65
N THR A 795 -15.10 49.18 10.95
CA THR A 795 -14.02 48.23 10.67
C THR A 795 -13.03 48.23 11.82
N ALA A 796 -12.56 47.06 12.21
CA ALA A 796 -11.52 46.89 13.22
C ALA A 796 -10.49 45.86 12.76
N GLU A 797 -9.24 46.04 13.19
CA GLU A 797 -8.14 45.13 12.93
C GLU A 797 -7.73 44.44 14.23
N PHE A 798 -7.75 43.12 14.23
CA PHE A 798 -7.21 42.31 15.32
C PHE A 798 -5.73 42.00 15.06
N GLY A 799 -4.94 41.79 16.12
CA GLY A 799 -3.49 41.55 15.97
C GLY A 799 -3.13 40.17 15.40
N SER A 800 -4.12 39.32 15.16
CA SER A 800 -4.01 37.94 14.71
C SER A 800 -5.29 37.55 13.96
N LEU A 801 -5.25 36.41 13.26
CA LEU A 801 -6.44 35.78 12.67
C LEU A 801 -7.54 35.61 13.73
N VAL A 802 -8.80 35.82 13.33
CA VAL A 802 -9.98 35.73 14.20
C VAL A 802 -10.95 34.65 13.74
N ASN A 803 -10.40 33.45 13.56
CA ASN A 803 -11.11 32.29 13.04
C ASN A 803 -10.92 31.02 13.89
N THR A 804 -10.41 31.15 15.12
CA THR A 804 -9.98 30.00 15.94
C THR A 804 -11.00 29.48 16.94
N GLY A 805 -12.01 30.28 17.29
CA GLY A 805 -13.09 29.92 18.20
C GLY A 805 -14.47 30.02 17.55
N ASP A 806 -15.48 29.62 18.32
CA ASP A 806 -16.85 29.49 17.85
C ASP A 806 -17.48 30.84 17.45
N VAL A 807 -18.55 30.78 16.68
CA VAL A 807 -19.37 31.94 16.30
C VAL A 807 -20.75 31.83 16.89
N GLY A 808 -21.41 32.96 17.11
CA GLY A 808 -22.68 32.96 17.81
C GLY A 808 -23.34 34.31 17.91
N LEU A 809 -24.31 34.38 18.80
CA LEU A 809 -25.11 35.55 19.12
C LEU A 809 -25.10 35.77 20.63
N GLY A 810 -25.27 37.01 21.07
CA GLY A 810 -25.37 37.28 22.49
C GLY A 810 -25.97 38.63 22.83
N ALA A 811 -26.36 38.76 24.08
CA ALA A 811 -26.86 39.99 24.68
C ALA A 811 -26.54 39.98 26.19
N LYS A 812 -26.39 41.14 26.82
CA LYS A 812 -26.10 41.26 28.24
C LYS A 812 -26.99 42.30 28.87
N PHE A 813 -27.67 41.95 29.96
CA PHE A 813 -28.57 42.89 30.66
C PHE A 813 -29.61 43.56 29.72
N ALA A 814 -30.07 42.81 28.72
CA ALA A 814 -30.98 43.24 27.68
C ALA A 814 -32.00 42.14 27.35
N GLU A 815 -33.10 42.53 26.73
CA GLU A 815 -34.07 41.61 26.13
C GLU A 815 -33.98 41.77 24.60
N THR A 816 -33.45 40.75 23.92
CA THR A 816 -33.09 40.82 22.49
C THR A 816 -33.52 39.55 21.78
N SER A 817 -34.22 39.70 20.66
CA SER A 817 -34.67 38.60 19.81
C SER A 817 -33.80 38.50 18.57
N PHE A 818 -33.40 37.27 18.21
CA PHE A 818 -32.64 36.96 17.00
C PHE A 818 -33.46 36.03 16.11
N TYR A 819 -33.63 36.38 14.84
CA TYR A 819 -34.58 35.71 13.93
C TYR A 819 -33.94 34.70 12.98
N GLU A 820 -32.66 34.87 12.69
CA GLU A 820 -31.93 34.05 11.73
C GLU A 820 -30.44 34.15 12.03
N PHE A 821 -29.69 33.09 11.73
CA PHE A 821 -28.23 33.09 11.82
C PHE A 821 -27.68 32.47 10.54
N TYR A 822 -26.80 33.22 9.87
CA TYR A 822 -26.01 32.74 8.72
C TYR A 822 -24.55 32.77 9.07
N LEU A 823 -23.83 31.73 8.69
CA LEU A 823 -22.37 31.68 8.64
C LEU A 823 -22.00 31.10 7.28
N ASP A 824 -21.03 31.71 6.59
CA ASP A 824 -20.61 31.28 5.24
C ASP A 824 -19.19 31.81 4.95
N GLU A 825 -18.46 31.14 4.05
CA GLU A 825 -17.15 31.57 3.55
C GLU A 825 -17.33 32.73 2.55
N ILE A 826 -16.34 33.63 2.48
CA ILE A 826 -16.34 34.72 1.49
C ILE A 826 -15.01 34.82 0.77
N ASP A 827 -15.06 35.23 -0.50
CA ASP A 827 -13.85 35.52 -1.27
C ASP A 827 -12.99 36.60 -0.59
N ALA A 828 -11.68 36.44 -0.69
CA ALA A 828 -10.75 37.50 -0.31
C ALA A 828 -11.08 38.80 -1.07
N PRO A 829 -10.96 39.98 -0.43
CA PRO A 829 -11.30 41.22 -1.08
C PRO A 829 -10.38 41.43 -2.28
N ALA A 830 -10.96 41.76 -3.43
CA ALA A 830 -10.18 42.01 -4.63
C ALA A 830 -9.06 43.04 -4.35
N PRO A 831 -7.81 42.78 -4.77
CA PRO A 831 -6.72 43.69 -4.50
C PRO A 831 -7.07 45.06 -5.05
N ALA A 832 -6.93 46.10 -4.22
CA ALA A 832 -7.19 47.46 -4.64
C ALA A 832 -6.40 47.74 -5.94
N PRO A 833 -7.04 48.29 -6.99
CA PRO A 833 -6.33 48.58 -8.23
C PRO A 833 -5.13 49.45 -7.88
N LEU A 834 -3.94 49.01 -8.30
CA LEU A 834 -2.69 49.74 -8.09
C LEU A 834 -2.92 51.20 -8.49
N ALA A 835 -2.84 52.11 -7.52
CA ALA A 835 -2.96 53.53 -7.77
C ALA A 835 -1.93 53.90 -8.82
N ASP A 836 -2.41 54.26 -10.01
CA ASP A 836 -1.60 54.62 -11.16
C ASP A 836 -0.65 55.73 -10.72
N SER A 837 0.62 55.38 -10.55
CA SER A 837 1.64 56.33 -10.11
C SER A 837 1.76 57.39 -11.20
N VAL A 838 1.27 58.58 -10.92
CA VAL A 838 1.51 59.76 -11.74
C VAL A 838 3.02 59.94 -11.86
N PHE A 839 3.55 59.54 -13.02
CA PHE A 839 4.90 59.86 -13.43
C PHE A 839 5.06 61.38 -13.38
N SER A 840 5.89 61.85 -12.45
CA SER A 840 6.45 63.18 -12.53
C SER A 840 7.47 63.19 -13.66
N ASP A 841 7.04 63.60 -14.86
CA ASP A 841 7.96 63.99 -15.92
C ASP A 841 8.68 65.28 -15.49
N SER A 842 9.90 65.13 -15.01
CA SER A 842 10.88 66.20 -15.01
C SER A 842 11.50 66.30 -16.40
N VAL A 843 11.22 67.42 -17.03
CA VAL A 843 11.88 67.97 -18.22
C VAL A 843 13.40 67.98 -18.03
N ASP A 844 14.13 67.34 -18.95
CA ASP A 844 15.23 67.95 -19.74
C ASP A 844 15.95 66.89 -20.61
N ASP A 845 15.67 66.93 -21.93
CA ASP A 845 16.65 67.27 -22.99
C ASP A 845 17.84 66.27 -23.22
N ILE A 846 18.17 65.72 -24.40
CA ILE A 846 18.54 66.35 -25.69
C ILE A 846 18.78 65.26 -26.75
N VAL A 847 18.32 65.53 -27.99
CA VAL A 847 18.91 65.22 -29.32
C VAL A 847 19.97 64.10 -29.44
N SER A 848 19.61 63.01 -30.13
CA SER A 848 20.19 62.56 -31.43
C SER A 848 19.60 61.23 -31.87
#